data_AF-A0A0Q9WTV9-F1
#
_entry.id   AF-A0A0Q9WTV9-F1
#
_cell.length_a   1.000
_cell.length_b   1.000
_cell.length_c   1.000
_cell.angle_alpha   90.00
_cell.angle_beta   90.00
_cell.angle_gamma   90.00
#
_symmetry.space_group_name_H-M   'P 1'
#
loop_
_entity.id
_entity.type
_entity.pdbx_description
1 polymer ?
#
loop_
_entity_poly.entity_id
_entity_poly.type
_entity_poly.pdbx_seq_one_letter_code
_entity_poly.pdbx_strand_id
1 'polypeptide(L)'
;MAGTATATPMEIDEFINGALVSWLESCLPRAELLAGYTSLLDGLIIHSVWLQIDPEPQNNPSELLSDLSGNSLSIARAKNFECIVRNLKSLFEEELGQTILVLPDAYMLGYYPESKHGLEQMKTLLTLLLGAAVQCPNKELFIARIKELDLETQHGIVALIKQVTDSHSLVLTEDSIDRLSAENMYGHIIRLTKERDHMYLKWIETVCVEPELSNSEGAECGQGVSVPRSPSSGTATSTPSSSSNSESNHLAVECADLRSKNRKLRQELEEKSENLLELREELDDKKQRFDKLRQESQEWFTEAKRAAAYRDEVDILRERAERADRLEIEVQKYREKLGDSDFYKSRVEELREDNRVLLESKEMLEEQLQRSRKRSEHAITLESEIIKYKQKLNDMALERDVDRSKLEELLEENAQLQLVAKNLNSTQEVDKSFSDNEDECNSGDNSLSEQLTNNAQTRALKLELENRRLTAALEQLKESSFHESTSKMLELEKEKKKLSLKIEQMQENIQRLTQQNVELESVFKNALEENKKLQDAVDNRQKSYDRQSLERDVDRQKLSDAEQHVETLNKEKQRIQTLNESIQRRADDLERLAESKTKELEQYAEKQQQYEQTKQKLYEIEAKVCTFERENASLLKEVAKLKESSEQKSVQLDQSINRLDTQAKELMRLAKVEDEAEQVQQKLVELEKQNQELSSQRNIDREMISTLRNDLVNGTLVTKKVRHNLEKLGLDVNEVDGEPAELNVEHVVEKLVRNPETFKTVREIMLNVNREQQLEAGVKSDMCVLCHRQEIFTVEKNIELSAATHAPTTQELRFEHKLRLSPARDSAEVTRLQDSNTQLQTENARLSVDVAALGSQITSLNTQHVALQLANSQLAAEKDTLLKEIDALQQEHKHALQDQVTLQCLHDQLSAEYESLNKDKEQLKAAVRDLRQETRDARETIQSQEQRIEELTAQTNSMKTCHEDLAILRTEHSKLTDDFRNLFATSDRFKNEYKNIQEQYKMIRMEHSSLKLQNTELTGELNAKQDQVRLLQIEYSKVQQRCEMLIQNNADLDSERKALMDNVSQLLSQYQELLAISLEDKKHFHEEEKNYTERVHSLKRQKEKLEEKIMEHYKKSETTVQKKKPFASSLVRRVKKASSDLMNKVPSRNRRSWVDDARTNSQFVIGSESGGNESDNSNEEPLSIASDTHLLQRNMPLRQSLQRDLLDSSIQRGGTVRSSLQAQKPPWNRRM
;
A
#
# COMPACT_ATOMS: atom_id res chain seq x y z
N MET A 1 22.87 34.78 10.41
CA MET A 1 22.39 35.83 9.47
C MET A 1 23.15 35.79 8.15
N ALA A 2 22.48 35.49 7.03
CA ALA A 2 22.96 35.72 5.67
C ALA A 2 21.92 36.57 4.91
N GLY A 3 22.36 37.38 3.93
CA GLY A 3 21.59 38.53 3.45
C GLY A 3 20.28 38.21 2.73
N THR A 4 19.16 38.74 3.24
CA THR A 4 17.89 38.84 2.53
C THR A 4 17.95 39.93 1.47
N ALA A 5 18.53 39.63 0.31
CA ALA A 5 18.44 40.52 -0.85
C ALA A 5 16.96 40.70 -1.23
N THR A 6 16.51 41.95 -1.34
CA THR A 6 15.21 42.28 -1.91
C THR A 6 15.18 41.87 -3.38
N ALA A 7 14.05 41.37 -3.86
CA ALA A 7 13.85 41.17 -5.28
C ALA A 7 13.88 42.55 -5.98
N THR A 8 14.54 42.64 -7.13
CA THR A 8 14.48 43.88 -7.90
C THR A 8 13.06 44.08 -8.47
N PRO A 9 12.60 45.33 -8.66
CA PRO A 9 11.29 45.57 -9.28
C PRO A 9 11.13 44.87 -10.64
N MET A 10 12.23 44.69 -11.38
CA MET A 10 12.24 44.00 -12.67
C MET A 10 12.03 42.49 -12.54
N GLU A 11 12.56 41.82 -11.51
CA GLU A 11 12.30 40.39 -11.24
C GLU A 11 10.86 40.14 -10.79
N ILE A 12 10.24 41.11 -10.10
CA ILE A 12 8.82 41.07 -9.70
C ILE A 12 7.92 41.30 -10.92
N ASP A 13 8.26 42.27 -11.78
CA ASP A 13 7.53 42.56 -13.02
C ASP A 13 7.63 41.39 -14.03
N GLU A 14 8.82 40.78 -14.18
CA GLU A 14 9.02 39.55 -14.97
C GLU A 14 8.21 38.36 -14.42
N PHE A 15 8.01 38.28 -13.10
CA PHE A 15 7.14 37.25 -12.52
C PHE A 15 5.66 37.52 -12.79
N ILE A 16 5.20 38.77 -12.61
CA ILE A 16 3.78 39.15 -12.74
C ILE A 16 3.31 39.11 -14.20
N ASN A 17 4.16 39.50 -15.15
CA ASN A 17 3.88 39.33 -16.58
C ASN A 17 4.28 37.93 -17.10
N GLY A 18 4.58 36.98 -16.19
CA GLY A 18 5.06 35.64 -16.50
C GLY A 18 3.96 34.58 -16.53
N ALA A 19 4.18 33.51 -17.28
CA ALA A 19 3.18 32.49 -17.63
C ALA A 19 2.45 31.81 -16.43
N LEU A 20 3.07 31.74 -15.24
CA LEU A 20 2.41 31.28 -14.01
C LEU A 20 1.25 32.19 -13.59
N VAL A 21 1.44 33.50 -13.72
CA VAL A 21 0.52 34.52 -13.22
C VAL A 21 -0.59 34.75 -14.24
N SER A 22 -0.29 34.74 -15.55
CA SER A 22 -1.30 34.73 -16.62
C SER A 22 -2.19 33.47 -16.57
N TRP A 23 -1.63 32.31 -16.21
CA TRP A 23 -2.44 31.11 -15.93
C TRP A 23 -3.36 31.32 -14.71
N LEU A 24 -2.82 31.83 -13.60
CA LEU A 24 -3.60 32.07 -12.39
C LEU A 24 -4.76 33.06 -12.65
N GLU A 25 -4.48 34.14 -13.38
CA GLU A 25 -5.45 35.15 -13.82
C GLU A 25 -6.59 34.52 -14.63
N SER A 26 -6.29 33.63 -15.58
CA SER A 26 -7.29 32.90 -16.37
C SER A 26 -8.24 32.02 -15.54
N CYS A 27 -7.86 31.70 -14.30
CA CYS A 27 -8.67 30.92 -13.37
C CYS A 27 -9.56 31.77 -12.46
N LEU A 28 -9.46 33.11 -12.51
CA LEU A 28 -10.25 34.01 -11.67
C LEU A 28 -11.56 34.44 -12.37
N PRO A 29 -12.70 34.52 -11.65
CA PRO A 29 -13.94 35.08 -12.20
C PRO A 29 -13.84 36.56 -12.60
N ARG A 30 -12.82 37.27 -12.12
CA ARG A 30 -12.43 38.63 -12.51
C ARG A 30 -10.91 38.77 -12.45
N ALA A 31 -10.28 38.95 -13.61
CA ALA A 31 -8.85 39.24 -13.73
C ALA A 31 -8.41 40.44 -12.86
N GLU A 32 -9.26 41.48 -12.81
CA GLU A 32 -9.07 42.74 -12.06
C GLU A 32 -8.72 42.59 -10.57
N LEU A 33 -8.94 41.42 -9.96
CA LEU A 33 -8.55 41.13 -8.57
C LEU A 33 -7.02 41.01 -8.39
N LEU A 34 -6.32 40.60 -9.46
CA LEU A 34 -4.88 40.36 -9.46
C LEU A 34 -4.09 41.63 -9.79
N ALA A 35 -4.26 42.66 -8.95
CA ALA A 35 -3.63 43.98 -9.08
C ALA A 35 -2.12 43.98 -8.72
N GLY A 36 -1.35 43.08 -9.32
CA GLY A 36 0.09 42.91 -9.11
C GLY A 36 0.47 42.04 -7.91
N TYR A 37 1.77 41.99 -7.59
CA TYR A 37 2.34 41.05 -6.62
C TYR A 37 1.75 41.14 -5.21
N THR A 38 1.35 42.35 -4.78
CA THR A 38 0.71 42.58 -3.48
C THR A 38 -0.59 41.78 -3.30
N SER A 39 -1.34 41.52 -4.37
CA SER A 39 -2.59 40.73 -4.35
C SER A 39 -2.37 39.23 -4.13
N LEU A 40 -1.13 38.73 -4.19
CA LEU A 40 -0.80 37.33 -3.90
C LEU A 40 -0.40 37.10 -2.44
N LEU A 41 -0.10 38.16 -1.68
CA LEU A 41 0.62 38.06 -0.41
C LEU A 41 -0.25 37.64 0.79
N ASP A 42 -1.56 37.55 0.63
CA ASP A 42 -2.49 37.03 1.63
C ASP A 42 -2.86 35.54 1.43
N GLY A 43 -2.48 34.97 0.28
CA GLY A 43 -2.84 33.62 -0.14
C GLY A 43 -4.30 33.44 -0.61
N LEU A 44 -5.16 34.45 -0.51
CA LEU A 44 -6.61 34.31 -0.73
C LEU A 44 -6.94 34.08 -2.21
N ILE A 45 -6.26 34.79 -3.13
CA ILE A 45 -6.42 34.55 -4.58
C ILE A 45 -5.98 33.11 -4.94
N ILE A 46 -4.85 32.67 -4.39
CA ILE A 46 -4.28 31.33 -4.61
C ILE A 46 -5.26 30.25 -4.10
N HIS A 47 -5.86 30.47 -2.92
CA HIS A 47 -6.90 29.59 -2.37
C HIS A 47 -8.22 29.62 -3.16
N SER A 48 -8.60 30.75 -3.76
CA SER A 48 -9.78 30.82 -4.65
C SER A 48 -9.63 30.01 -5.94
N VAL A 49 -8.39 29.72 -6.34
CA VAL A 49 -8.07 28.77 -7.42
C VAL A 49 -7.97 27.34 -6.88
N TRP A 50 -7.43 27.14 -5.66
CA TRP A 50 -7.50 25.83 -4.96
C TRP A 50 -8.93 25.27 -4.90
N LEU A 51 -9.90 26.10 -4.52
CA LEU A 51 -11.33 25.71 -4.41
C LEU A 51 -11.98 25.26 -5.73
N GLN A 52 -11.28 25.40 -6.87
CA GLN A 52 -11.70 24.85 -8.17
C GLN A 52 -11.01 23.51 -8.50
N ILE A 53 -9.89 23.21 -7.82
CA ILE A 53 -9.14 21.95 -7.88
C ILE A 53 -9.79 20.93 -6.93
N ASP A 54 -9.98 21.34 -5.68
CA ASP A 54 -10.60 20.60 -4.57
C ASP A 54 -11.57 21.55 -3.83
N PRO A 55 -12.88 21.24 -3.77
CA PRO A 55 -13.89 22.08 -3.13
C PRO A 55 -14.07 21.83 -1.62
N GLU A 56 -13.46 20.80 -1.02
CA GLU A 56 -13.61 20.45 0.40
C GLU A 56 -12.25 20.41 1.18
N PRO A 57 -11.45 21.49 1.13
CA PRO A 57 -10.10 21.52 1.69
C PRO A 57 -10.04 21.30 3.20
N GLN A 58 -9.13 20.40 3.62
CA GLN A 58 -8.85 20.11 5.02
C GLN A 58 -8.45 21.36 5.84
N ASN A 59 -7.70 22.30 5.25
CA ASN A 59 -7.21 23.50 5.91
C ASN A 59 -7.69 24.75 5.16
N ASN A 60 -8.36 25.67 5.86
CA ASN A 60 -8.86 26.91 5.27
C ASN A 60 -8.01 28.12 5.76
N PRO A 61 -7.53 29.00 4.86
CA PRO A 61 -6.98 30.30 5.22
C PRO A 61 -8.01 31.18 5.93
N SER A 62 -7.53 32.20 6.66
CA SER A 62 -8.38 33.23 7.28
C SER A 62 -8.35 34.52 6.46
N GLU A 63 -9.49 35.21 6.33
CA GLU A 63 -9.50 36.58 5.81
C GLU A 63 -8.66 37.48 6.72
N LEU A 64 -7.79 38.30 6.12
CA LEU A 64 -6.92 39.20 6.86
C LEU A 64 -7.68 40.49 7.22
N LEU A 65 -7.81 40.76 8.52
CA LEU A 65 -8.35 42.03 9.01
C LEU A 65 -7.48 43.20 8.52
N SER A 66 -8.13 44.25 8.01
CA SER A 66 -7.51 45.44 7.40
C SER A 66 -6.47 46.16 8.26
N ASP A 67 -6.54 45.96 9.57
CA ASP A 67 -5.81 46.73 10.58
C ASP A 67 -4.51 46.03 11.01
N LEU A 68 -4.24 44.83 10.49
CA LEU A 68 -3.01 44.06 10.74
C LEU A 68 -1.81 44.70 10.02
N SER A 69 -0.71 44.91 10.75
CA SER A 69 0.49 45.55 10.22
C SER A 69 1.78 45.00 10.86
N GLY A 70 2.89 45.09 10.13
CA GLY A 70 4.18 44.54 10.58
C GLY A 70 4.12 43.05 10.91
N ASN A 71 4.68 42.67 12.06
CA ASN A 71 4.82 41.26 12.45
C ASN A 71 3.48 40.51 12.56
N SER A 72 2.38 41.15 12.99
CA SER A 72 1.07 40.48 13.10
C SER A 72 0.48 40.13 11.73
N LEU A 73 0.69 41.00 10.72
CA LEU A 73 0.36 40.72 9.33
C LEU A 73 1.23 39.58 8.77
N SER A 74 2.54 39.60 9.03
CA SER A 74 3.46 38.53 8.61
C SER A 74 3.09 37.15 9.17
N ILE A 75 2.73 37.09 10.46
CA ILE A 75 2.22 35.86 11.11
C ILE A 75 0.94 35.37 10.44
N ALA A 76 -0.01 36.26 10.15
CA ALA A 76 -1.29 35.89 9.56
C ALA A 76 -1.12 35.40 8.11
N ARG A 77 -0.29 36.08 7.31
CA ARG A 77 0.10 35.64 5.96
C ARG A 77 0.79 34.27 5.99
N ALA A 78 1.76 34.08 6.87
CA ALA A 78 2.47 32.80 7.02
C ALA A 78 1.49 31.64 7.29
N LYS A 79 0.52 31.83 8.19
CA LYS A 79 -0.52 30.83 8.48
C LYS A 79 -1.41 30.53 7.26
N ASN A 80 -1.80 31.54 6.48
CA ASN A 80 -2.59 31.34 5.26
C ASN A 80 -1.81 30.50 4.24
N PHE A 81 -0.53 30.81 3.99
CA PHE A 81 0.33 29.99 3.13
C PHE A 81 0.54 28.58 3.69
N GLU A 82 0.67 28.42 5.01
CA GLU A 82 0.82 27.12 5.65
C GLU A 82 -0.43 26.22 5.44
N CYS A 83 -1.64 26.79 5.50
CA CYS A 83 -2.87 26.06 5.14
C CYS A 83 -2.86 25.61 3.68
N ILE A 84 -2.48 26.47 2.74
CA ILE A 84 -2.43 26.14 1.31
C ILE A 84 -1.37 25.07 1.02
N VAL A 85 -0.19 25.16 1.64
CA VAL A 85 0.89 24.17 1.52
C VAL A 85 0.51 22.83 2.15
N ARG A 86 -0.22 22.82 3.28
CA ARG A 86 -0.77 21.59 3.87
C ARG A 86 -1.78 20.90 2.94
N ASN A 87 -2.69 21.64 2.32
CA ASN A 87 -3.65 21.07 1.35
C ASN A 87 -2.95 20.52 0.10
N LEU A 88 -2.00 21.28 -0.47
CA LEU A 88 -1.15 20.81 -1.57
C LEU A 88 -0.46 19.48 -1.23
N LYS A 89 0.15 19.39 -0.04
CA LYS A 89 0.83 18.18 0.42
C LYS A 89 -0.13 16.98 0.54
N SER A 90 -1.30 17.18 1.14
CA SER A 90 -2.36 16.16 1.24
C SER A 90 -2.80 15.67 -0.14
N LEU A 91 -3.14 16.56 -1.07
CA LEU A 91 -3.56 16.17 -2.43
C LEU A 91 -2.47 15.36 -3.17
N PHE A 92 -1.21 15.82 -3.13
CA PHE A 92 -0.13 15.12 -3.81
C PHE A 92 0.18 13.76 -3.15
N GLU A 93 0.30 13.69 -1.83
CA GLU A 93 0.72 12.45 -1.15
C GLU A 93 -0.43 11.45 -0.93
N GLU A 94 -1.64 11.91 -0.60
CA GLU A 94 -2.78 11.07 -0.21
C GLU A 94 -3.71 10.71 -1.39
N GLU A 95 -3.92 11.61 -2.36
CA GLU A 95 -4.78 11.34 -3.53
C GLU A 95 -4.01 10.97 -4.79
N LEU A 96 -2.92 11.68 -5.12
CA LEU A 96 -2.17 11.47 -6.36
C LEU A 96 -1.08 10.38 -6.24
N GLY A 97 -0.69 9.99 -5.02
CA GLY A 97 0.40 9.01 -4.78
C GLY A 97 1.79 9.55 -5.14
N GLN A 98 2.03 10.85 -4.91
CA GLN A 98 3.23 11.56 -5.34
C GLN A 98 3.89 12.29 -4.15
N THR A 99 5.21 12.12 -3.98
CA THR A 99 5.99 12.77 -2.91
C THR A 99 6.49 14.13 -3.37
N ILE A 100 6.12 15.21 -2.67
CA ILE A 100 6.68 16.55 -2.94
C ILE A 100 8.13 16.62 -2.43
N LEU A 101 9.07 16.89 -3.33
CA LEU A 101 10.51 17.01 -3.05
C LEU A 101 10.96 18.41 -2.61
N VAL A 102 10.15 19.43 -2.85
CA VAL A 102 10.39 20.84 -2.46
C VAL A 102 9.05 21.47 -2.05
N LEU A 103 8.81 21.60 -0.74
CA LEU A 103 7.63 22.29 -0.21
C LEU A 103 7.90 23.80 -0.09
N PRO A 104 6.95 24.69 -0.46
CA PRO A 104 7.14 26.14 -0.32
C PRO A 104 7.29 26.58 1.14
N ASP A 105 8.28 27.43 1.42
CA ASP A 105 8.54 27.99 2.76
C ASP A 105 7.50 29.08 3.10
N ALA A 106 6.43 28.66 3.79
CA ALA A 106 5.34 29.53 4.24
C ALA A 106 5.79 30.66 5.19
N TYR A 107 6.87 30.47 5.94
CA TYR A 107 7.44 31.53 6.78
C TYR A 107 8.08 32.61 5.91
N MET A 108 8.88 32.23 4.91
CA MET A 108 9.48 33.18 3.96
C MET A 108 8.42 33.92 3.14
N LEU A 109 7.33 33.24 2.75
CA LEU A 109 6.19 33.85 2.06
C LEU A 109 5.43 34.87 2.93
N GLY A 110 5.28 34.61 4.25
CA GLY A 110 4.60 35.54 5.15
C GLY A 110 5.46 36.72 5.64
N TYR A 111 6.72 36.45 5.97
CA TYR A 111 7.64 37.43 6.59
C TYR A 111 8.46 38.23 5.59
N TYR A 112 8.91 37.60 4.50
CA TYR A 112 9.83 38.21 3.54
C TYR A 112 9.37 38.02 2.07
N PRO A 113 8.08 38.25 1.72
CA PRO A 113 7.56 38.00 0.37
C PRO A 113 8.28 38.76 -0.74
N GLU A 114 8.75 39.98 -0.45
CA GLU A 114 9.46 40.85 -1.39
C GLU A 114 10.98 40.59 -1.44
N SER A 115 11.48 39.61 -0.67
CA SER A 115 12.85 39.11 -0.85
C SER A 115 12.95 38.27 -2.13
N LYS A 116 14.14 38.20 -2.72
CA LYS A 116 14.39 37.33 -3.88
C LYS A 116 13.97 35.88 -3.59
N HIS A 117 14.22 35.41 -2.37
CA HIS A 117 13.81 34.07 -1.95
C HIS A 117 12.30 33.94 -1.74
N GLY A 118 11.61 34.96 -1.19
CA GLY A 118 10.14 34.97 -1.12
C GLY A 118 9.48 34.85 -2.50
N LEU A 119 10.04 35.53 -3.50
CA LEU A 119 9.62 35.45 -4.90
C LEU A 119 9.89 34.05 -5.51
N GLU A 120 11.02 33.41 -5.17
CA GLU A 120 11.32 32.01 -5.54
C GLU A 120 10.31 31.04 -4.90
N GLN A 121 9.97 31.20 -3.62
CA GLN A 121 8.96 30.39 -2.93
C GLN A 121 7.56 30.58 -3.54
N MET A 122 7.20 31.79 -3.97
CA MET A 122 5.94 32.05 -4.66
C MET A 122 5.88 31.38 -6.04
N LYS A 123 6.98 31.41 -6.80
CA LYS A 123 7.11 30.67 -8.06
C LYS A 123 6.92 29.16 -7.84
N THR A 124 7.53 28.58 -6.81
CA THR A 124 7.35 27.16 -6.44
C THR A 124 5.91 26.85 -6.04
N LEU A 125 5.27 27.69 -5.21
CA LEU A 125 3.87 27.53 -4.78
C LEU A 125 2.90 27.51 -5.96
N LEU A 126 2.99 28.48 -6.87
CA LEU A 126 2.12 28.52 -8.06
C LEU A 126 2.42 27.38 -9.05
N THR A 127 3.67 26.92 -9.15
CA THR A 127 4.03 25.78 -10.01
C THR A 127 3.42 24.48 -9.50
N LEU A 128 3.42 24.24 -8.17
CA LEU A 128 2.74 23.10 -7.56
C LEU A 128 1.21 23.22 -7.68
N LEU A 129 0.64 24.42 -7.56
CA LEU A 129 -0.80 24.65 -7.77
C LEU A 129 -1.22 24.34 -9.22
N LEU A 130 -0.43 24.78 -10.21
CA LEU A 130 -0.63 24.44 -11.62
C LEU A 130 -0.52 22.91 -11.84
N GLY A 131 0.48 22.27 -11.24
CA GLY A 131 0.67 20.81 -11.29
C GLY A 131 -0.47 20.01 -10.65
N ALA A 132 -1.10 20.53 -9.60
CA ALA A 132 -2.32 19.98 -9.02
C ALA A 132 -3.52 20.17 -9.96
N ALA A 133 -3.71 21.39 -10.48
CA ALA A 133 -4.83 21.77 -11.33
C ALA A 133 -4.93 20.97 -12.64
N VAL A 134 -3.80 20.53 -13.21
CA VAL A 134 -3.79 19.69 -14.42
C VAL A 134 -3.84 18.19 -14.14
N GLN A 135 -3.79 17.77 -12.87
CA GLN A 135 -3.86 16.35 -12.47
C GLN A 135 -5.20 15.97 -11.80
N CYS A 136 -5.85 16.91 -11.11
CA CYS A 136 -7.11 16.72 -10.38
C CYS A 136 -8.29 16.25 -11.25
N PRO A 137 -9.44 15.84 -10.66
CA PRO A 137 -10.62 15.39 -11.41
C PRO A 137 -11.14 16.42 -12.42
N ASN A 138 -11.07 17.71 -12.08
CA ASN A 138 -11.57 18.83 -12.90
C ASN A 138 -10.56 19.35 -13.96
N LYS A 139 -9.43 18.67 -14.17
CA LYS A 139 -8.32 19.13 -15.02
C LYS A 139 -8.69 19.60 -16.43
N GLU A 140 -9.76 19.09 -17.02
CA GLU A 140 -10.23 19.52 -18.34
C GLU A 140 -10.59 21.01 -18.38
N LEU A 141 -11.12 21.57 -17.28
CA LEU A 141 -11.40 23.01 -17.13
C LEU A 141 -10.12 23.85 -17.20
N PHE A 142 -9.09 23.43 -16.47
CA PHE A 142 -7.80 24.13 -16.43
C PHE A 142 -7.05 23.97 -17.75
N ILE A 143 -7.08 22.79 -18.36
CA ILE A 143 -6.50 22.53 -19.68
C ILE A 143 -7.24 23.31 -20.79
N ALA A 144 -8.54 23.57 -20.66
CA ALA A 144 -9.28 24.44 -21.57
C ALA A 144 -8.79 25.90 -21.45
N ARG A 145 -8.76 26.47 -20.23
CA ARG A 145 -8.23 27.83 -19.97
C ARG A 145 -6.80 28.00 -20.49
N ILE A 146 -5.92 27.01 -20.27
CA ILE A 146 -4.54 27.03 -20.78
C ILE A 146 -4.51 27.15 -22.31
N LYS A 147 -5.42 26.48 -23.03
CA LYS A 147 -5.51 26.53 -24.50
C LYS A 147 -6.08 27.85 -25.05
N GLU A 148 -6.72 28.66 -24.20
CA GLU A 148 -7.26 29.98 -24.56
C GLU A 148 -6.21 31.11 -24.42
N LEU A 149 -5.13 30.87 -23.66
CA LEU A 149 -3.96 31.75 -23.58
C LEU A 149 -3.15 31.75 -24.89
N ASP A 150 -2.26 32.73 -25.06
CA ASP A 150 -1.40 32.81 -26.24
C ASP A 150 -0.36 31.65 -26.29
N LEU A 151 0.24 31.45 -27.46
CA LEU A 151 1.16 30.32 -27.68
C LEU A 151 2.47 30.43 -26.88
N GLU A 152 2.97 31.61 -26.57
CA GLU A 152 4.22 31.77 -25.81
C GLU A 152 3.97 31.42 -24.33
N THR A 153 2.90 31.95 -23.77
CA THR A 153 2.38 31.57 -22.44
C THR A 153 2.07 30.06 -22.36
N GLN A 154 1.45 29.46 -23.37
CA GLN A 154 1.21 28.01 -23.41
C GLN A 154 2.50 27.18 -23.34
N HIS A 155 3.56 27.55 -24.08
CA HIS A 155 4.83 26.83 -24.02
C HIS A 155 5.52 27.01 -22.65
N GLY A 156 5.41 28.20 -22.04
CA GLY A 156 5.85 28.44 -20.65
C GLY A 156 5.13 27.54 -19.64
N ILE A 157 3.79 27.48 -19.72
CA ILE A 157 2.95 26.62 -18.87
C ILE A 157 3.30 25.14 -19.04
N VAL A 158 3.52 24.67 -20.27
CA VAL A 158 3.94 23.27 -20.52
C VAL A 158 5.31 22.97 -19.91
N ALA A 159 6.25 23.93 -19.94
CA ALA A 159 7.54 23.75 -19.27
C ALA A 159 7.40 23.68 -17.74
N LEU A 160 6.45 24.43 -17.16
CA LEU A 160 6.18 24.45 -15.71
C LEU A 160 5.44 23.17 -15.25
N ILE A 161 4.43 22.69 -15.99
CA ILE A 161 3.77 21.41 -15.73
C ILE A 161 4.81 20.28 -15.69
N LYS A 162 5.73 20.26 -16.64
CA LYS A 162 6.82 19.27 -16.71
C LYS A 162 7.77 19.32 -15.50
N GLN A 163 7.89 20.43 -14.77
CA GLN A 163 8.68 20.48 -13.53
C GLN A 163 8.04 19.68 -12.38
N VAL A 164 6.74 19.38 -12.49
CA VAL A 164 5.96 18.61 -11.53
C VAL A 164 5.72 17.17 -12.02
N THR A 165 5.48 16.97 -13.33
CA THR A 165 5.12 15.64 -13.88
C THR A 165 6.28 14.83 -14.46
N ASP A 166 7.24 15.47 -15.13
CA ASP A 166 8.19 14.79 -16.03
C ASP A 166 9.66 14.92 -15.59
N SER A 167 10.03 16.01 -14.89
CA SER A 167 11.43 16.34 -14.57
C SER A 167 11.95 15.67 -13.30
N HIS A 168 11.04 15.18 -12.45
CA HIS A 168 11.33 14.63 -11.12
C HIS A 168 11.99 15.62 -10.14
N SER A 169 11.96 16.93 -10.44
CA SER A 169 12.69 17.95 -9.65
C SER A 169 11.92 18.50 -8.46
N LEU A 170 10.60 18.70 -8.60
CA LEU A 170 9.72 19.20 -7.54
C LEU A 170 8.89 18.11 -6.87
N VAL A 171 8.57 17.04 -7.59
CA VAL A 171 7.71 15.93 -7.16
C VAL A 171 8.24 14.61 -7.73
N LEU A 172 8.09 13.52 -6.98
CA LEU A 172 8.33 12.13 -7.43
C LEU A 172 7.03 11.34 -7.44
N THR A 173 6.83 10.52 -8.47
CA THR A 173 5.82 9.45 -8.49
C THR A 173 6.49 8.11 -8.19
N GLU A 174 5.73 7.13 -7.67
CA GLU A 174 6.25 5.79 -7.34
C GLU A 174 6.84 5.09 -8.59
N ASP A 175 6.10 5.10 -9.71
CA ASP A 175 6.50 4.57 -11.03
C ASP A 175 7.81 5.17 -11.61
N SER A 176 8.23 6.33 -11.10
CA SER A 176 9.42 7.04 -11.60
C SER A 176 10.69 6.74 -10.81
N ILE A 177 10.60 6.08 -9.63
CA ILE A 177 11.78 5.74 -8.82
C ILE A 177 12.73 4.83 -9.62
N ASP A 178 12.18 3.83 -10.32
CA ASP A 178 12.92 2.92 -11.22
C ASP A 178 13.48 3.60 -12.49
N ARG A 179 13.08 4.85 -12.76
CA ARG A 179 13.47 5.62 -13.96
C ARG A 179 14.43 6.76 -13.66
N LEU A 180 14.69 7.06 -12.39
CA LEU A 180 15.67 8.04 -11.98
C LEU A 180 17.08 7.56 -12.37
N SER A 181 17.86 8.44 -13.01
CA SER A 181 19.30 8.20 -13.12
C SER A 181 19.94 8.28 -11.73
N ALA A 182 20.99 7.49 -11.51
CA ALA A 182 21.77 7.56 -10.27
C ALA A 182 22.35 8.97 -10.03
N GLU A 183 22.64 9.72 -11.10
CA GLU A 183 23.07 11.12 -11.04
C GLU A 183 21.98 12.06 -10.51
N ASN A 184 20.74 11.93 -11.00
CA ASN A 184 19.60 12.73 -10.50
C ASN A 184 19.29 12.37 -9.04
N MET A 185 19.24 11.08 -8.72
CA MET A 185 19.01 10.59 -7.36
C MET A 185 20.09 11.10 -6.38
N TYR A 186 21.36 11.05 -6.77
CA TYR A 186 22.47 11.61 -6.00
C TYR A 186 22.35 13.14 -5.86
N GLY A 187 21.94 13.84 -6.91
CA GLY A 187 21.62 15.28 -6.86
C GLY A 187 20.52 15.63 -5.86
N HIS A 188 19.44 14.85 -5.83
CA HIS A 188 18.36 15.01 -4.84
C HIS A 188 18.86 14.72 -3.41
N ILE A 189 19.64 13.65 -3.21
CA ILE A 189 20.23 13.32 -1.90
C ILE A 189 21.15 14.44 -1.40
N ILE A 190 22.02 14.99 -2.26
CA ILE A 190 22.87 16.15 -1.92
C ILE A 190 22.01 17.36 -1.55
N ARG A 191 20.96 17.66 -2.34
CA ARG A 191 20.08 18.79 -2.09
C ARG A 191 19.36 18.66 -0.75
N LEU A 192 18.69 17.53 -0.51
CA LEU A 192 17.99 17.24 0.75
C LEU A 192 18.94 17.21 1.94
N THR A 193 20.18 16.74 1.78
CA THR A 193 21.21 16.80 2.84
C THR A 193 21.57 18.26 3.17
N LYS A 194 21.79 19.11 2.16
CA LYS A 194 22.07 20.54 2.36
C LYS A 194 20.89 21.29 2.98
N GLU A 195 19.66 20.98 2.56
CA GLU A 195 18.44 21.57 3.11
C GLU A 195 18.22 21.13 4.56
N ARG A 196 18.39 19.83 4.87
CA ARG A 196 18.39 19.31 6.25
C ARG A 196 19.42 20.03 7.10
N ASP A 197 20.65 20.15 6.63
CA ASP A 197 21.76 20.75 7.39
C ASP A 197 21.55 22.26 7.57
N HIS A 198 21.00 22.96 6.58
CA HIS A 198 20.58 24.36 6.67
C HIS A 198 19.43 24.57 7.65
N MET A 199 18.41 23.70 7.64
CA MET A 199 17.31 23.76 8.60
C MET A 199 17.75 23.37 10.01
N TYR A 200 18.70 22.44 10.16
CA TYR A 200 19.32 22.10 11.44
C TYR A 200 20.16 23.26 11.99
N LEU A 201 20.93 23.95 11.13
CA LEU A 201 21.66 25.17 11.48
C LEU A 201 20.72 26.31 11.85
N LYS A 202 19.64 26.58 11.09
CA LYS A 202 18.59 27.54 11.45
C LYS A 202 17.93 27.20 12.78
N TRP A 203 17.62 25.92 13.01
CA TRP A 203 17.00 25.45 14.26
C TRP A 203 17.95 25.67 15.45
N ILE A 204 19.25 25.41 15.30
CA ILE A 204 20.26 25.77 16.30
C ILE A 204 20.35 27.30 16.49
N GLU A 205 20.40 28.09 15.41
CA GLU A 205 20.42 29.57 15.45
C GLU A 205 19.17 30.14 16.14
N THR A 206 18.04 29.41 16.14
CA THR A 206 16.76 29.83 16.76
C THR A 206 16.55 29.26 18.18
N VAL A 207 17.12 28.10 18.51
CA VAL A 207 16.93 27.42 19.81
C VAL A 207 18.07 27.72 20.80
N CYS A 208 19.25 28.10 20.30
CA CYS A 208 20.39 28.49 21.14
C CYS A 208 20.52 30.02 21.33
N VAL A 209 19.60 30.82 20.78
CA VAL A 209 19.59 32.29 20.88
C VAL A 209 18.18 32.79 21.22
N GLU A 210 17.86 32.77 22.52
CA GLU A 210 17.45 33.92 23.34
C GLU A 210 17.04 33.39 24.74
N PRO A 211 17.21 34.13 25.87
CA PRO A 211 17.18 35.59 25.93
C PRO A 211 18.37 36.29 26.58
N GLU A 212 19.02 37.21 25.85
CA GLU A 212 19.76 38.35 26.43
C GLU A 212 19.21 39.72 25.96
N LEU A 213 18.38 39.77 24.92
CA LEU A 213 17.70 40.97 24.39
C LEU A 213 16.51 41.44 25.25
N SER A 214 16.67 41.41 26.58
CA SER A 214 15.75 42.04 27.53
C SER A 214 16.45 43.03 28.49
N ASN A 215 17.73 43.36 28.25
CA ASN A 215 18.53 44.14 29.20
C ASN A 215 19.53 45.14 28.57
N SER A 216 19.40 45.55 27.29
CA SER A 216 20.32 46.53 26.69
C SER A 216 19.77 47.38 25.52
N GLU A 217 18.65 48.09 25.70
CA GLU A 217 18.36 49.28 24.87
C GLU A 217 18.26 50.53 25.75
N GLY A 218 19.30 51.38 25.67
CA GLY A 218 19.36 52.59 26.50
C GLY A 218 20.68 53.38 26.48
N ALA A 219 21.62 53.11 25.56
CA ALA A 219 22.94 53.75 25.57
C ALA A 219 23.67 53.87 24.20
N GLU A 220 22.99 54.28 23.13
CA GLU A 220 23.69 54.83 21.94
C GLU A 220 23.68 56.37 21.95
N CYS A 221 24.77 56.97 22.46
CA CYS A 221 25.48 58.06 21.80
C CYS A 221 26.80 58.33 22.53
N GLY A 222 27.91 57.81 21.99
CA GLY A 222 29.23 57.85 22.63
C GLY A 222 30.36 58.14 21.64
N GLN A 223 30.26 59.22 20.85
CA GLN A 223 31.38 59.65 20.02
C GLN A 223 32.61 59.98 20.89
N GLY A 224 33.69 59.21 20.72
CA GLY A 224 34.87 59.30 21.56
C GLY A 224 35.72 60.55 21.28
N VAL A 225 35.93 61.38 22.31
CA VAL A 225 36.94 62.45 22.32
C VAL A 225 37.78 62.37 23.60
N SER A 226 39.03 61.93 23.42
CA SER A 226 40.20 62.09 24.31
C SER A 226 40.02 62.03 25.85
N VAL A 227 40.40 60.87 26.40
CA VAL A 227 41.40 60.68 27.50
C VAL A 227 42.33 61.91 27.73
N PRO A 228 42.82 62.24 28.96
CA PRO A 228 42.76 61.50 30.24
C PRO A 228 42.24 62.30 31.46
N ARG A 229 42.03 61.60 32.61
CA ARG A 229 42.81 61.85 33.85
C ARG A 229 42.54 60.86 35.00
N SER A 230 43.62 60.60 35.74
CA SER A 230 43.65 60.03 37.08
C SER A 230 44.35 61.05 38.01
N PRO A 231 44.32 60.90 39.34
CA PRO A 231 43.15 60.58 40.16
C PRO A 231 43.07 61.48 41.42
N SER A 232 42.17 61.10 42.36
CA SER A 232 42.15 61.45 43.79
C SER A 232 41.67 62.85 44.21
N SER A 233 41.09 62.89 45.42
CA SER A 233 40.57 64.07 46.10
C SER A 233 41.21 64.18 47.50
N GLY A 234 41.47 65.40 47.96
CA GLY A 234 42.06 65.71 49.26
C GLY A 234 41.33 66.86 49.95
N THR A 235 40.61 66.52 51.01
CA THR A 235 39.89 67.37 51.98
C THR A 235 40.48 68.76 52.30
N ALA A 236 39.64 69.81 52.40
CA ALA A 236 39.41 70.58 53.65
C ALA A 236 38.40 71.75 53.53
N THR A 237 37.71 72.03 54.65
CA THR A 237 37.07 73.29 55.17
C THR A 237 37.23 74.60 54.37
N SER A 238 36.27 75.55 54.31
CA SER A 238 35.47 76.11 55.43
C SER A 238 34.25 77.01 55.03
N THR A 239 33.20 76.98 55.86
CA THR A 239 32.16 77.99 56.25
C THR A 239 32.26 79.48 55.80
N PRO A 240 31.17 80.30 55.89
CA PRO A 240 29.76 80.07 55.48
C PRO A 240 29.02 81.34 54.91
N SER A 241 28.05 81.23 53.98
CA SER A 241 27.20 82.39 53.61
C SER A 241 25.81 82.08 53.00
N SER A 242 24.77 82.19 53.82
CA SER A 242 23.45 82.79 53.47
C SER A 242 22.69 82.40 52.18
N SER A 243 22.88 81.22 51.59
CA SER A 243 22.02 80.67 50.52
C SER A 243 21.03 79.58 50.99
N SER A 244 21.25 79.02 52.17
CA SER A 244 20.76 77.68 52.56
C SER A 244 19.25 77.46 52.51
N ASN A 245 18.41 78.51 52.54
CA ASN A 245 16.95 78.35 52.57
C ASN A 245 16.31 78.22 51.19
N SER A 246 16.99 78.55 50.08
CA SER A 246 16.52 78.16 48.74
C SER A 246 17.05 76.77 48.37
N GLU A 247 18.35 76.52 48.56
CA GLU A 247 18.98 75.25 48.22
C GLU A 247 18.48 74.08 49.08
N SER A 248 18.29 74.26 50.40
CA SER A 248 17.72 73.20 51.25
C SER A 248 16.26 72.88 50.87
N ASN A 249 15.48 73.88 50.45
CA ASN A 249 14.11 73.64 49.98
C ASN A 249 14.09 73.00 48.58
N HIS A 250 15.00 73.38 47.67
CA HIS A 250 15.16 72.71 46.37
C HIS A 250 15.56 71.24 46.56
N LEU A 251 16.59 70.98 47.39
CA LEU A 251 17.03 69.63 47.72
C LEU A 251 15.97 68.83 48.49
N ALA A 252 15.12 69.47 49.31
CA ALA A 252 13.99 68.81 49.97
C ALA A 252 12.88 68.44 48.98
N VAL A 253 12.56 69.30 48.01
CA VAL A 253 11.63 69.01 46.91
C VAL A 253 12.21 67.90 46.01
N GLU A 254 13.47 68.00 45.62
CA GLU A 254 14.15 66.99 44.79
C GLU A 254 14.27 65.64 45.51
N CYS A 255 14.54 65.64 46.82
CA CYS A 255 14.45 64.44 47.65
C CYS A 255 13.01 63.91 47.79
N ALA A 256 11.99 64.77 47.80
CA ALA A 256 10.59 64.36 47.82
C ALA A 256 10.19 63.75 46.47
N ASP A 257 10.63 64.33 45.35
CA ASP A 257 10.42 63.82 43.99
C ASP A 257 11.15 62.50 43.75
N LEU A 258 12.40 62.37 44.21
CA LEU A 258 13.14 61.10 44.16
C LEU A 258 12.50 60.02 45.05
N ARG A 259 11.97 60.40 46.23
CA ARG A 259 11.17 59.48 47.08
C ARG A 259 9.82 59.14 46.45
N SER A 260 9.19 60.07 45.74
CA SER A 260 7.94 59.86 45.00
C SER A 260 8.17 58.91 43.81
N LYS A 261 9.21 59.16 43.00
CA LYS A 261 9.67 58.26 41.94
C LYS A 261 10.04 56.87 42.49
N ASN A 262 10.73 56.78 43.63
CA ASN A 262 11.05 55.48 44.24
C ASN A 262 9.81 54.75 44.78
N ARG A 263 8.77 55.46 45.24
CA ARG A 263 7.46 54.85 45.57
C ARG A 263 6.74 54.38 44.31
N LYS A 264 6.69 55.21 43.25
CA LYS A 264 6.05 54.83 41.98
C LYS A 264 6.74 53.63 41.34
N LEU A 265 8.06 53.57 41.33
CA LEU A 265 8.82 52.42 40.82
C LEU A 265 8.67 51.15 41.68
N ARG A 266 8.38 51.27 42.99
CA ARG A 266 8.00 50.12 43.82
C ARG A 266 6.60 49.64 43.49
N GLN A 267 5.63 50.55 43.37
CA GLN A 267 4.27 50.23 42.97
C GLN A 267 4.24 49.58 41.57
N GLU A 268 4.93 50.15 40.58
CA GLU A 268 5.07 49.56 39.23
C GLU A 268 5.76 48.19 39.24
N LEU A 269 6.64 47.91 40.22
CA LEU A 269 7.27 46.60 40.39
C LEU A 269 6.33 45.60 41.09
N GLU A 270 5.53 46.07 42.04
CA GLU A 270 4.52 45.30 42.78
C GLU A 270 3.37 44.91 41.82
N GLU A 271 2.80 45.88 41.10
CA GLU A 271 1.85 45.68 40.00
C GLU A 271 2.39 44.70 38.94
N LYS A 272 3.64 44.85 38.49
CA LYS A 272 4.26 43.89 37.54
C LYS A 272 4.48 42.50 38.13
N SER A 273 4.66 42.38 39.45
CA SER A 273 4.81 41.10 40.13
C SER A 273 3.46 40.39 40.28
N GLU A 274 2.38 41.14 40.53
CA GLU A 274 1.00 40.64 40.53
C GLU A 274 0.58 40.18 39.13
N ASN A 275 0.77 41.02 38.09
CA ASN A 275 0.51 40.64 36.69
C ASN A 275 1.30 39.38 36.27
N LEU A 276 2.54 39.22 36.74
CA LEU A 276 3.36 38.03 36.45
C LEU A 276 2.86 36.78 37.20
N LEU A 277 2.28 36.93 38.39
CA LEU A 277 1.61 35.84 39.11
C LEU A 277 0.33 35.42 38.40
N GLU A 278 -0.53 36.37 38.02
CA GLU A 278 -1.76 36.12 37.25
C GLU A 278 -1.45 35.39 35.93
N LEU A 279 -0.46 35.85 35.17
CA LEU A 279 -0.04 35.18 33.92
C LEU A 279 0.56 33.77 34.14
N ARG A 280 1.11 33.47 35.33
CA ARG A 280 1.55 32.12 35.69
C ARG A 280 0.37 31.22 36.05
N GLU A 281 -0.58 31.73 36.82
CA GLU A 281 -1.80 31.00 37.16
C GLU A 281 -2.61 30.71 35.88
N GLU A 282 -2.80 31.69 35.00
CA GLU A 282 -3.38 31.46 33.67
C GLU A 282 -2.60 30.40 32.88
N LEU A 283 -1.27 30.48 32.81
CA LEU A 283 -0.46 29.52 32.07
C LEU A 283 -0.62 28.08 32.61
N ASP A 284 -0.62 27.89 33.92
CA ASP A 284 -0.81 26.57 34.54
C ASP A 284 -2.24 26.05 34.41
N ASP A 285 -3.24 26.94 34.40
CA ASP A 285 -4.63 26.60 34.11
C ASP A 285 -4.82 26.20 32.63
N LYS A 286 -4.11 26.85 31.69
CA LYS A 286 -4.08 26.45 30.27
C LYS A 286 -3.36 25.12 30.06
N LYS A 287 -2.27 24.83 30.78
CA LYS A 287 -1.60 23.51 30.78
C LYS A 287 -2.55 22.42 31.24
N GLN A 288 -3.23 22.59 32.38
CA GLN A 288 -4.21 21.62 32.88
C GLN A 288 -5.34 21.34 31.88
N ARG A 289 -5.85 22.39 31.22
CA ARG A 289 -6.85 22.25 30.14
C ARG A 289 -6.28 21.53 28.92
N PHE A 290 -5.04 21.78 28.53
CA PHE A 290 -4.36 21.07 27.43
C PHE A 290 -4.13 19.60 27.75
N ASP A 291 -3.63 19.26 28.94
CA ASP A 291 -3.42 17.87 29.36
C ASP A 291 -4.75 17.11 29.48
N LYS A 292 -5.83 17.77 29.92
CA LYS A 292 -7.19 17.20 29.90
C LYS A 292 -7.70 16.94 28.48
N LEU A 293 -7.58 17.91 27.57
CA LEU A 293 -7.93 17.71 26.15
C LEU A 293 -7.07 16.64 25.47
N ARG A 294 -5.81 16.49 25.88
CA ARG A 294 -4.90 15.43 25.41
C ARG A 294 -5.32 14.04 25.93
N GLN A 295 -5.76 13.95 27.18
CA GLN A 295 -6.34 12.72 27.74
C GLN A 295 -7.65 12.35 27.03
N GLU A 296 -8.57 13.30 26.87
CA GLU A 296 -9.83 13.11 26.14
C GLU A 296 -9.57 12.68 24.69
N SER A 297 -8.65 13.33 23.97
CA SER A 297 -8.25 12.94 22.61
C SER A 297 -7.68 11.52 22.55
N GLN A 298 -6.86 11.13 23.53
CA GLN A 298 -6.34 9.76 23.64
C GLN A 298 -7.47 8.75 23.93
N GLU A 299 -8.44 9.09 24.79
CA GLU A 299 -9.62 8.27 25.06
C GLU A 299 -10.47 8.07 23.80
N TRP A 300 -10.82 9.16 23.09
CA TRP A 300 -11.51 9.12 21.79
C TRP A 300 -10.77 8.27 20.75
N PHE A 301 -9.43 8.32 20.71
CA PHE A 301 -8.63 7.46 19.84
C PHE A 301 -8.71 5.97 20.23
N THR A 302 -8.77 5.63 21.52
CA THR A 302 -9.04 4.23 21.93
C THR A 302 -10.47 3.80 21.63
N GLU A 303 -11.44 4.71 21.71
CA GLU A 303 -12.85 4.44 21.41
C GLU A 303 -13.04 4.22 19.91
N ALA A 304 -12.43 5.05 19.05
CA ALA A 304 -12.42 4.87 17.60
C ALA A 304 -11.80 3.52 17.20
N LYS A 305 -10.73 3.07 17.88
CA LYS A 305 -10.14 1.73 17.67
C LYS A 305 -11.06 0.59 18.11
N ARG A 306 -11.79 0.74 19.22
CA ARG A 306 -12.78 -0.26 19.66
C ARG A 306 -14.00 -0.30 18.74
N ALA A 307 -14.48 0.86 18.28
CA ALA A 307 -15.54 0.98 17.29
C ALA A 307 -15.13 0.40 15.91
N ALA A 308 -13.85 0.49 15.51
CA ALA A 308 -13.35 -0.20 14.33
C ALA A 308 -13.44 -1.72 14.49
N ALA A 309 -12.89 -2.27 15.59
CA ALA A 309 -12.96 -3.72 15.86
C ALA A 309 -14.39 -4.26 15.93
N TYR A 310 -15.35 -3.49 16.47
CA TYR A 310 -16.77 -3.88 16.44
C TYR A 310 -17.39 -3.85 15.04
N ARG A 311 -16.91 -3.03 14.09
CA ARG A 311 -17.34 -3.13 12.68
C ARG A 311 -16.79 -4.40 12.05
N ASP A 312 -15.52 -4.70 12.26
CA ASP A 312 -14.88 -5.92 11.78
C ASP A 312 -15.63 -7.18 12.30
N GLU A 313 -16.01 -7.19 13.59
CA GLU A 313 -16.83 -8.26 14.19
C GLU A 313 -18.23 -8.34 13.56
N VAL A 314 -18.89 -7.20 13.32
CA VAL A 314 -20.22 -7.15 12.67
C VAL A 314 -20.16 -7.68 11.23
N ASP A 315 -19.11 -7.37 10.47
CA ASP A 315 -18.97 -7.83 9.09
C ASP A 315 -18.58 -9.32 9.01
N ILE A 316 -17.78 -9.83 9.95
CA ILE A 316 -17.56 -11.27 10.14
C ILE A 316 -18.89 -11.99 10.49
N LEU A 317 -19.71 -11.40 11.35
CA LEU A 317 -21.03 -11.95 11.72
C LEU A 317 -22.01 -11.92 10.54
N ARG A 318 -21.96 -10.91 9.67
CA ARG A 318 -22.73 -10.85 8.41
C ARG A 318 -22.32 -11.95 7.44
N GLU A 319 -21.02 -12.10 7.15
CA GLU A 319 -20.53 -13.16 6.26
C GLU A 319 -20.88 -14.57 6.80
N ARG A 320 -20.87 -14.72 8.14
CA ARG A 320 -21.32 -15.94 8.83
C ARG A 320 -22.83 -16.17 8.74
N ALA A 321 -23.65 -15.12 8.82
CA ALA A 321 -25.11 -15.20 8.66
C ALA A 321 -25.46 -15.62 7.22
N GLU A 322 -24.92 -14.93 6.21
CA GLU A 322 -25.13 -15.34 4.81
C GLU A 322 -24.66 -16.77 4.53
N ARG A 323 -23.56 -17.21 5.16
CA ARG A 323 -23.07 -18.60 5.05
C ARG A 323 -24.06 -19.58 5.69
N ALA A 324 -24.73 -19.21 6.79
CA ALA A 324 -25.82 -20.00 7.35
C ALA A 324 -27.02 -20.04 6.40
N ASP A 325 -27.48 -18.91 5.86
CA ASP A 325 -28.61 -18.85 4.91
C ASP A 325 -28.37 -19.73 3.67
N ARG A 326 -27.16 -19.66 3.10
CA ARG A 326 -26.74 -20.53 1.98
C ARG A 326 -26.81 -22.02 2.35
N LEU A 327 -26.38 -22.39 3.56
CA LEU A 327 -26.44 -23.76 4.06
C LEU A 327 -27.87 -24.22 4.39
N GLU A 328 -28.76 -23.33 4.87
CA GLU A 328 -30.17 -23.67 5.08
C GLU A 328 -30.89 -23.94 3.74
N ILE A 329 -30.59 -23.15 2.70
CA ILE A 329 -31.09 -23.39 1.33
C ILE A 329 -30.58 -24.74 0.79
N GLU A 330 -29.33 -25.11 1.04
CA GLU A 330 -28.82 -26.44 0.68
C GLU A 330 -29.52 -27.57 1.47
N VAL A 331 -29.64 -27.44 2.79
CA VAL A 331 -30.35 -28.40 3.65
C VAL A 331 -31.80 -28.58 3.19
N GLN A 332 -32.47 -27.50 2.77
CA GLN A 332 -33.83 -27.56 2.25
C GLN A 332 -33.89 -28.31 0.91
N LYS A 333 -32.97 -28.04 -0.04
CA LYS A 333 -32.81 -28.82 -1.28
C LYS A 333 -32.51 -30.31 -1.02
N TYR A 334 -31.79 -30.63 0.06
CA TYR A 334 -31.54 -32.02 0.45
C TYR A 334 -32.78 -32.70 1.08
N ARG A 335 -33.63 -31.96 1.81
CA ARG A 335 -34.93 -32.46 2.29
C ARG A 335 -35.88 -32.76 1.14
N GLU A 336 -35.93 -31.89 0.13
CA GLU A 336 -36.74 -32.08 -1.08
C GLU A 336 -36.31 -33.34 -1.84
N LYS A 337 -34.99 -33.50 -2.09
CA LYS A 337 -34.43 -34.74 -2.69
C LYS A 337 -34.69 -35.99 -1.86
N LEU A 338 -34.77 -35.88 -0.53
CA LEU A 338 -35.13 -37.00 0.34
C LEU A 338 -36.62 -37.35 0.19
N GLY A 339 -37.50 -36.35 0.10
CA GLY A 339 -38.92 -36.52 -0.23
C GLY A 339 -39.15 -37.19 -1.59
N ASP A 340 -38.42 -36.76 -2.63
CA ASP A 340 -38.40 -37.43 -3.94
C ASP A 340 -37.96 -38.89 -3.81
N SER A 341 -36.91 -39.17 -3.05
CA SER A 341 -36.41 -40.52 -2.81
C SER A 341 -37.45 -41.42 -2.11
N ASP A 342 -38.17 -40.91 -1.11
CA ASP A 342 -39.24 -41.64 -0.43
C ASP A 342 -40.48 -41.81 -1.32
N PHE A 343 -40.80 -40.84 -2.20
CA PHE A 343 -41.82 -40.99 -3.23
C PHE A 343 -41.45 -42.10 -4.24
N TYR A 344 -40.24 -42.07 -4.80
CA TYR A 344 -39.78 -43.11 -5.74
C TYR A 344 -39.69 -44.48 -5.09
N LYS A 345 -39.27 -44.56 -3.82
CA LYS A 345 -39.29 -45.80 -3.03
C LYS A 345 -40.72 -46.33 -2.87
N SER A 346 -41.66 -45.47 -2.47
CA SER A 346 -43.08 -45.83 -2.33
C SER A 346 -43.66 -46.32 -3.66
N ARG A 347 -43.36 -45.64 -4.77
CA ARG A 347 -43.79 -46.04 -6.12
C ARG A 347 -43.15 -47.35 -6.59
N VAL A 348 -41.92 -47.66 -6.17
CA VAL A 348 -41.27 -48.95 -6.43
C VAL A 348 -41.85 -50.08 -5.57
N GLU A 349 -42.29 -49.78 -4.34
CA GLU A 349 -42.99 -50.74 -3.48
C GLU A 349 -44.42 -51.03 -4.00
N GLU A 350 -45.15 -50.00 -4.43
CA GLU A 350 -46.44 -50.12 -5.14
C GLU A 350 -46.30 -50.96 -6.42
N LEU A 351 -45.33 -50.63 -7.29
CA LEU A 351 -45.08 -51.40 -8.52
C LEU A 351 -44.63 -52.84 -8.26
N ARG A 352 -44.03 -53.14 -7.09
CA ARG A 352 -43.74 -54.53 -6.68
C ARG A 352 -45.01 -55.27 -6.26
N GLU A 353 -45.95 -54.59 -5.62
CA GLU A 353 -47.27 -55.15 -5.29
C GLU A 353 -48.10 -55.42 -6.55
N ASP A 354 -48.16 -54.46 -7.48
CA ASP A 354 -48.78 -54.66 -8.81
C ASP A 354 -48.22 -55.90 -9.52
N ASN A 355 -46.89 -56.06 -9.54
CA ASN A 355 -46.24 -57.22 -10.14
C ASN A 355 -46.50 -58.52 -9.37
N ARG A 356 -46.67 -58.48 -8.05
CA ARG A 356 -47.06 -59.64 -7.23
C ARG A 356 -48.46 -60.12 -7.60
N VAL A 357 -49.43 -59.20 -7.58
CA VAL A 357 -50.85 -59.48 -7.94
C VAL A 357 -50.96 -59.95 -9.40
N LEU A 358 -50.17 -59.39 -10.32
CA LEU A 358 -50.09 -59.86 -11.70
C LEU A 358 -49.53 -61.29 -11.84
N LEU A 359 -48.55 -61.68 -11.02
CA LEU A 359 -48.02 -63.04 -11.00
C LEU A 359 -49.03 -64.03 -10.39
N GLU A 360 -49.72 -63.65 -9.31
CA GLU A 360 -50.78 -64.46 -8.69
C GLU A 360 -51.98 -64.64 -9.64
N SER A 361 -52.41 -63.59 -10.34
CA SER A 361 -53.44 -63.66 -11.38
C SER A 361 -53.00 -64.54 -12.56
N LYS A 362 -51.73 -64.43 -13.00
CA LYS A 362 -51.16 -65.31 -14.04
C LYS A 362 -51.17 -66.78 -13.61
N GLU A 363 -50.74 -67.10 -12.39
CA GLU A 363 -50.71 -68.47 -11.87
C GLU A 363 -52.14 -69.04 -11.77
N MET A 364 -53.09 -68.25 -11.29
CA MET A 364 -54.52 -68.60 -11.24
C MET A 364 -55.10 -68.87 -12.64
N LEU A 365 -54.76 -68.06 -13.65
CA LEU A 365 -55.16 -68.28 -15.05
C LEU A 365 -54.47 -69.52 -15.67
N GLU A 366 -53.21 -69.79 -15.33
CA GLU A 366 -52.51 -71.00 -15.74
C GLU A 366 -53.14 -72.26 -15.11
N GLU A 367 -53.56 -72.22 -13.84
CA GLU A 367 -54.36 -73.28 -13.24
C GLU A 367 -55.73 -73.45 -13.93
N GLN A 368 -56.44 -72.37 -14.26
CA GLN A 368 -57.71 -72.45 -14.99
C GLN A 368 -57.51 -73.11 -16.37
N LEU A 369 -56.44 -72.76 -17.09
CA LEU A 369 -56.06 -73.38 -18.34
C LEU A 369 -55.73 -74.87 -18.15
N GLN A 370 -54.99 -75.23 -17.09
CA GLN A 370 -54.68 -76.61 -16.70
C GLN A 370 -55.95 -77.43 -16.41
N ARG A 371 -56.90 -76.86 -15.66
CA ARG A 371 -58.23 -77.44 -15.39
C ARG A 371 -59.03 -77.62 -16.68
N SER A 372 -58.98 -76.66 -17.60
CA SER A 372 -59.67 -76.74 -18.89
C SER A 372 -59.07 -77.82 -19.80
N ARG A 373 -57.74 -77.92 -19.87
CA ARG A 373 -57.03 -79.00 -20.59
C ARG A 373 -57.45 -80.39 -20.09
N LYS A 374 -57.45 -80.62 -18.77
CA LYS A 374 -57.92 -81.88 -18.16
C LYS A 374 -59.37 -82.23 -18.49
N ARG A 375 -60.27 -81.24 -18.61
CA ARG A 375 -61.65 -81.47 -19.09
C ARG A 375 -61.67 -81.86 -20.56
N SER A 376 -60.83 -81.24 -21.39
CA SER A 376 -60.69 -81.58 -22.82
C SER A 376 -60.13 -83.00 -23.01
N GLU A 377 -59.11 -83.37 -22.23
CA GLU A 377 -58.55 -84.73 -22.19
C GLU A 377 -59.62 -85.75 -21.80
N HIS A 378 -60.43 -85.45 -20.77
CA HIS A 378 -61.53 -86.34 -20.37
C HIS A 378 -62.63 -86.44 -21.44
N ALA A 379 -62.99 -85.33 -22.11
CA ALA A 379 -63.92 -85.35 -23.24
C ALA A 379 -63.43 -86.30 -24.35
N ILE A 380 -62.14 -86.23 -24.72
CA ILE A 380 -61.51 -87.13 -25.69
C ILE A 380 -61.56 -88.60 -25.21
N THR A 381 -61.38 -88.87 -23.91
CA THR A 381 -61.55 -90.25 -23.40
C THR A 381 -62.99 -90.76 -23.55
N LEU A 382 -63.99 -89.92 -23.25
CA LEU A 382 -65.41 -90.26 -23.40
C LEU A 382 -65.81 -90.42 -24.87
N GLU A 383 -65.28 -89.59 -25.79
CA GLU A 383 -65.44 -89.78 -27.23
C GLU A 383 -64.86 -91.12 -27.68
N SER A 384 -63.69 -91.52 -27.16
CA SER A 384 -63.10 -92.83 -27.46
C SER A 384 -63.97 -93.99 -26.96
N GLU A 385 -64.66 -93.83 -25.84
CA GLU A 385 -65.61 -94.82 -25.31
C GLU A 385 -66.90 -94.87 -26.10
N ILE A 386 -67.46 -93.71 -26.48
CA ILE A 386 -68.60 -93.61 -27.39
C ILE A 386 -68.30 -94.29 -28.73
N ILE A 387 -67.08 -94.15 -29.27
CA ILE A 387 -66.64 -94.85 -30.49
C ILE A 387 -66.58 -96.37 -30.26
N LYS A 388 -65.99 -96.86 -29.16
CA LYS A 388 -65.96 -98.29 -28.82
C LYS A 388 -67.38 -98.87 -28.66
N TYR A 389 -68.28 -98.16 -27.98
CA TYR A 389 -69.67 -98.61 -27.82
C TYR A 389 -70.46 -98.57 -29.12
N LYS A 390 -70.25 -97.57 -30.00
CA LYS A 390 -70.81 -97.54 -31.35
C LYS A 390 -70.30 -98.70 -32.20
N GLN A 391 -69.01 -99.02 -32.13
CA GLN A 391 -68.44 -100.17 -32.82
C GLN A 391 -69.09 -101.47 -32.33
N LYS A 392 -69.15 -101.70 -31.01
CA LYS A 392 -69.83 -102.88 -30.45
C LYS A 392 -71.32 -102.97 -30.82
N LEU A 393 -72.02 -101.85 -30.91
CA LEU A 393 -73.41 -101.79 -31.41
C LEU A 393 -73.52 -102.20 -32.88
N ASN A 394 -72.55 -101.78 -33.70
CA ASN A 394 -72.46 -102.16 -35.11
C ASN A 394 -72.08 -103.64 -35.28
N ASP A 395 -71.16 -104.16 -34.46
CA ASP A 395 -70.78 -105.57 -34.44
C ASP A 395 -71.99 -106.44 -34.06
N MET A 396 -72.75 -106.07 -33.02
CA MET A 396 -74.03 -106.72 -32.65
C MET A 396 -75.10 -106.60 -33.73
N ALA A 397 -75.14 -105.49 -34.49
CA ALA A 397 -76.07 -105.34 -35.61
C ALA A 397 -75.69 -106.28 -36.76
N LEU A 398 -74.40 -106.42 -37.07
CA LEU A 398 -73.88 -107.37 -38.06
C LEU A 398 -74.11 -108.82 -37.63
N GLU A 399 -73.89 -109.17 -36.36
CA GLU A 399 -74.25 -110.50 -35.81
C GLU A 399 -75.74 -110.78 -36.01
N ARG A 400 -76.61 -109.84 -35.62
CA ARG A 400 -78.06 -109.97 -35.77
C ARG A 400 -78.51 -110.03 -37.23
N ASP A 401 -77.82 -109.33 -38.13
CA ASP A 401 -78.14 -109.36 -39.57
C ASP A 401 -77.60 -110.63 -40.24
N VAL A 402 -76.51 -111.24 -39.74
CA VAL A 402 -76.06 -112.59 -40.11
C VAL A 402 -77.03 -113.66 -39.59
N ASP A 403 -77.46 -113.57 -38.32
CA ASP A 403 -78.51 -114.44 -37.76
C ASP A 403 -79.81 -114.31 -38.55
N ARG A 404 -80.15 -113.09 -38.99
CA ARG A 404 -81.29 -112.82 -39.86
C ARG A 404 -81.11 -113.47 -41.23
N SER A 405 -79.98 -113.27 -41.92
CA SER A 405 -79.72 -113.92 -43.21
C SER A 405 -79.76 -115.44 -43.08
N LYS A 406 -79.27 -116.00 -41.96
CA LYS A 406 -79.35 -117.43 -41.68
C LYS A 406 -80.77 -117.92 -41.36
N LEU A 407 -81.59 -117.07 -40.77
CA LEU A 407 -83.02 -117.36 -40.55
C LEU A 407 -83.81 -117.22 -41.87
N GLU A 408 -83.39 -116.33 -42.77
CA GLU A 408 -83.90 -116.22 -44.13
C GLU A 408 -83.45 -117.42 -45.00
N GLU A 409 -82.20 -117.88 -44.90
CA GLU A 409 -81.73 -119.16 -45.47
C GLU A 409 -82.54 -120.35 -44.95
N LEU A 410 -82.78 -120.46 -43.64
CA LEU A 410 -83.60 -121.52 -43.06
C LEU A 410 -85.09 -121.41 -43.45
N LEU A 411 -85.60 -120.20 -43.68
CA LEU A 411 -86.94 -120.00 -44.24
C LEU A 411 -86.99 -120.36 -45.73
N GLU A 412 -85.92 -120.13 -46.50
CA GLU A 412 -85.81 -120.57 -47.88
C GLU A 412 -85.65 -122.09 -47.99
N GLU A 413 -84.84 -122.73 -47.15
CA GLU A 413 -84.77 -124.20 -47.04
C GLU A 413 -86.14 -124.79 -46.65
N ASN A 414 -86.83 -124.19 -45.67
CA ASN A 414 -88.17 -124.60 -45.27
C ASN A 414 -89.20 -124.37 -46.41
N ALA A 415 -89.10 -123.26 -47.14
CA ALA A 415 -89.93 -122.99 -48.31
C ALA A 415 -89.62 -123.95 -49.48
N GLN A 416 -88.35 -124.32 -49.70
CA GLN A 416 -87.94 -125.32 -50.68
C GLN A 416 -88.43 -126.72 -50.27
N LEU A 417 -88.36 -127.09 -48.99
CA LEU A 417 -88.95 -128.33 -48.45
C LEU A 417 -90.47 -128.32 -48.59
N GLN A 418 -91.15 -127.19 -48.35
CA GLN A 418 -92.58 -127.02 -48.59
C GLN A 418 -92.93 -127.04 -50.09
N LEU A 419 -92.05 -126.58 -50.98
CA LEU A 419 -92.21 -126.67 -52.43
C LEU A 419 -91.97 -128.09 -52.95
N VAL A 420 -91.02 -128.84 -52.38
CA VAL A 420 -90.86 -130.28 -52.64
C VAL A 420 -92.08 -131.06 -52.14
N ALA A 421 -92.64 -130.70 -50.97
CA ALA A 421 -93.87 -131.28 -50.46
C ALA A 421 -95.11 -130.91 -51.30
N LYS A 422 -95.21 -129.67 -51.81
CA LYS A 422 -96.27 -129.24 -52.74
C LYS A 422 -96.13 -129.83 -54.13
N ASN A 423 -94.91 -130.01 -54.65
CA ASN A 423 -94.69 -130.61 -55.97
C ASN A 423 -95.02 -132.12 -56.01
N LEU A 424 -95.30 -132.76 -54.86
CA LEU A 424 -95.90 -134.11 -54.80
C LEU A 424 -97.42 -134.11 -54.64
N ASN A 425 -98.09 -132.98 -54.35
CA ASN A 425 -99.53 -132.89 -54.09
C ASN A 425 -100.20 -131.78 -54.91
N SER A 426 -101.04 -132.17 -55.85
CA SER A 426 -101.76 -131.29 -56.77
C SER A 426 -102.94 -130.52 -56.13
N THR A 427 -103.60 -129.71 -56.97
CA THR A 427 -104.99 -129.19 -56.88
C THR A 427 -105.26 -127.95 -56.01
N GLN A 428 -105.85 -126.91 -56.65
CA GLN A 428 -106.65 -125.79 -56.06
C GLN A 428 -105.90 -124.80 -55.13
N GLU A 429 -106.27 -123.51 -54.99
CA GLU A 429 -107.22 -122.63 -55.72
C GLU A 429 -106.83 -121.13 -55.56
N VAL A 430 -107.51 -120.27 -56.34
CA VAL A 430 -108.12 -118.93 -56.03
C VAL A 430 -107.93 -118.37 -54.59
N ASP A 431 -107.73 -117.07 -54.31
CA ASP A 431 -108.27 -115.84 -54.93
C ASP A 431 -107.33 -114.58 -54.89
N LYS A 432 -107.84 -113.40 -55.30
CA LYS A 432 -107.14 -112.11 -55.44
C LYS A 432 -107.56 -110.98 -54.47
N SER A 433 -106.62 -110.05 -54.33
CA SER A 433 -106.70 -108.70 -53.73
C SER A 433 -107.86 -107.80 -54.19
N PHE A 434 -108.38 -106.95 -53.28
CA PHE A 434 -108.26 -105.46 -53.31
C PHE A 434 -109.11 -104.77 -52.21
N SER A 435 -108.62 -103.65 -51.66
CA SER A 435 -109.33 -102.64 -50.85
C SER A 435 -108.32 -101.58 -50.34
N ASP A 436 -108.58 -100.27 -50.33
CA ASP A 436 -109.51 -99.43 -51.13
C ASP A 436 -109.01 -97.96 -51.09
N ASN A 437 -109.44 -97.08 -51.99
CA ASN A 437 -108.96 -95.67 -52.06
C ASN A 437 -109.98 -94.70 -52.70
N GLU A 438 -109.91 -93.41 -52.32
CA GLU A 438 -110.42 -92.24 -53.09
C GLU A 438 -111.98 -92.10 -53.29
N ASP A 439 -112.59 -90.94 -53.60
CA ASP A 439 -112.34 -89.52 -53.21
C ASP A 439 -113.57 -88.62 -53.59
N GLU A 440 -113.43 -87.28 -53.47
CA GLU A 440 -114.12 -86.20 -54.24
C GLU A 440 -115.65 -85.89 -54.04
N CYS A 441 -116.23 -85.05 -54.92
CA CYS A 441 -117.25 -84.03 -54.59
C CYS A 441 -118.18 -83.60 -55.77
N ASN A 442 -119.29 -82.88 -55.46
CA ASN A 442 -120.15 -82.00 -56.30
C ASN A 442 -121.52 -82.55 -56.83
N SER A 443 -122.47 -81.67 -57.24
CA SER A 443 -123.94 -81.91 -57.40
C SER A 443 -124.59 -81.11 -58.57
N GLY A 444 -125.87 -81.24 -59.02
CA GLY A 444 -127.05 -82.09 -58.67
C GLY A 444 -128.40 -81.31 -58.84
N ASP A 445 -129.50 -81.90 -59.39
CA ASP A 445 -130.72 -81.15 -59.83
C ASP A 445 -132.08 -81.95 -59.86
N ASN A 446 -133.25 -81.34 -60.17
CA ASN A 446 -134.66 -81.86 -59.96
C ASN A 446 -135.72 -81.56 -61.08
N SER A 447 -136.87 -82.30 -61.20
CA SER A 447 -138.25 -81.83 -61.66
C SER A 447 -139.33 -82.96 -61.94
N LEU A 448 -140.66 -82.69 -61.84
CA LEU A 448 -141.75 -82.77 -62.90
C LEU A 448 -143.24 -83.08 -62.47
N SER A 449 -144.24 -82.48 -63.17
CA SER A 449 -145.70 -82.86 -63.39
C SER A 449 -146.72 -83.00 -62.23
N GLU A 450 -148.04 -82.64 -62.25
CA GLU A 450 -149.17 -82.42 -63.22
C GLU A 450 -150.19 -83.60 -63.37
N GLN A 451 -151.54 -83.47 -63.48
CA GLN A 451 -152.55 -82.37 -63.30
C GLN A 451 -154.04 -82.91 -63.29
N LEU A 452 -155.08 -82.02 -63.39
CA LEU A 452 -156.53 -82.25 -63.69
C LEU A 452 -157.45 -82.88 -62.59
N THR A 453 -158.78 -82.74 -62.55
CA THR A 453 -159.84 -82.36 -63.54
C THR A 453 -160.80 -81.22 -63.10
N ASN A 454 -161.72 -80.82 -63.99
CA ASN A 454 -162.36 -79.49 -64.01
C ASN A 454 -163.92 -79.47 -64.00
N ASN A 455 -164.49 -78.26 -63.88
CA ASN A 455 -165.82 -77.85 -64.38
C ASN A 455 -167.16 -78.25 -63.70
N ALA A 456 -167.19 -78.80 -62.48
CA ALA A 456 -168.18 -78.31 -61.50
C ALA A 456 -167.71 -76.97 -60.87
N GLN A 457 -166.39 -76.77 -60.90
CA GLN A 457 -165.65 -75.69 -60.24
C GLN A 457 -165.97 -74.28 -60.76
N THR A 458 -166.52 -74.12 -61.98
CA THR A 458 -166.59 -72.82 -62.67
C THR A 458 -167.45 -71.74 -61.99
N ARG A 459 -168.30 -72.11 -61.01
CA ARG A 459 -168.97 -71.14 -60.11
C ARG A 459 -168.24 -70.88 -58.79
N ALA A 460 -167.37 -71.77 -58.32
CA ALA A 460 -166.48 -71.53 -57.17
C ALA A 460 -165.23 -70.74 -57.58
N LEU A 461 -164.66 -71.06 -58.76
CA LEU A 461 -163.49 -70.44 -59.38
C LEU A 461 -163.55 -68.91 -59.39
N LYS A 462 -164.73 -68.30 -59.56
CA LYS A 462 -164.85 -66.83 -59.55
C LYS A 462 -164.55 -66.20 -58.19
N LEU A 463 -164.88 -66.86 -57.09
CA LEU A 463 -164.56 -66.39 -55.73
C LEU A 463 -163.15 -66.82 -55.31
N GLU A 464 -162.69 -68.02 -55.71
CA GLU A 464 -161.32 -68.47 -55.44
C GLU A 464 -160.25 -67.66 -56.19
N LEU A 465 -160.48 -67.29 -57.45
CA LEU A 465 -159.52 -66.49 -58.24
C LEU A 465 -159.36 -65.08 -57.67
N GLU A 466 -160.45 -64.47 -57.20
CA GLU A 466 -160.41 -63.13 -56.60
C GLU A 466 -159.67 -63.15 -55.25
N ASN A 467 -159.89 -64.19 -54.44
CA ASN A 467 -159.16 -64.38 -53.18
C ASN A 467 -157.67 -64.71 -53.41
N ARG A 468 -157.34 -65.67 -54.29
CA ARG A 468 -155.94 -66.00 -54.66
C ARG A 468 -155.19 -64.82 -55.25
N ARG A 469 -155.84 -63.96 -56.03
CA ARG A 469 -155.20 -62.75 -56.59
C ARG A 469 -154.79 -61.76 -55.49
N LEU A 470 -155.57 -61.65 -54.41
CA LEU A 470 -155.21 -60.86 -53.24
C LEU A 470 -154.08 -61.52 -52.43
N THR A 471 -154.05 -62.86 -52.32
CA THR A 471 -152.95 -63.59 -51.66
C THR A 471 -151.62 -63.38 -52.40
N ALA A 472 -151.59 -63.63 -53.71
CA ALA A 472 -150.38 -63.52 -54.53
C ALA A 472 -149.80 -62.09 -54.54
N ALA A 473 -150.65 -61.06 -54.52
CA ALA A 473 -150.21 -59.67 -54.41
C ALA A 473 -149.56 -59.36 -53.05
N LEU A 474 -150.05 -59.97 -51.95
CA LEU A 474 -149.44 -59.85 -50.62
C LEU A 474 -148.13 -60.64 -50.50
N GLU A 475 -148.01 -61.77 -51.18
CA GLU A 475 -146.77 -62.56 -51.21
C GLU A 475 -145.68 -61.85 -52.03
N GLN A 476 -146.01 -61.34 -53.22
CA GLN A 476 -145.06 -60.57 -54.03
C GLN A 476 -144.54 -59.30 -53.32
N LEU A 477 -145.38 -58.61 -52.53
CA LEU A 477 -144.95 -57.47 -51.70
C LEU A 477 -144.08 -57.87 -50.50
N LYS A 478 -144.25 -59.09 -49.96
CA LYS A 478 -143.37 -59.63 -48.92
C LYS A 478 -142.01 -60.03 -49.50
N GLU A 479 -141.99 -60.68 -50.65
CA GLU A 479 -140.75 -61.03 -51.34
C GLU A 479 -139.97 -59.78 -51.76
N SER A 480 -140.62 -58.78 -52.34
CA SER A 480 -139.93 -57.54 -52.75
C SER A 480 -139.32 -56.79 -51.56
N SER A 481 -140.06 -56.66 -50.45
CA SER A 481 -139.55 -56.01 -49.23
C SER A 481 -138.50 -56.84 -48.50
N PHE A 482 -138.58 -58.18 -48.55
CA PHE A 482 -137.54 -59.07 -48.04
C PHE A 482 -136.24 -58.97 -48.85
N HIS A 483 -136.32 -58.96 -50.18
CA HIS A 483 -135.14 -58.80 -51.04
C HIS A 483 -134.51 -57.40 -50.91
N GLU A 484 -135.31 -56.33 -50.83
CA GLU A 484 -134.81 -54.97 -50.61
C GLU A 484 -134.11 -54.83 -49.23
N SER A 485 -134.72 -55.38 -48.17
CA SER A 485 -134.12 -55.46 -46.83
C SER A 485 -132.82 -56.26 -46.82
N THR A 486 -132.80 -57.42 -47.49
CA THR A 486 -131.61 -58.29 -47.58
C THR A 486 -130.48 -57.62 -48.36
N SER A 487 -130.78 -56.96 -49.49
CA SER A 487 -129.78 -56.22 -50.26
C SER A 487 -129.16 -55.10 -49.43
N LYS A 488 -129.99 -54.35 -48.70
CA LYS A 488 -129.54 -53.25 -47.84
C LYS A 488 -128.72 -53.74 -46.63
N MET A 489 -129.06 -54.90 -46.06
CA MET A 489 -128.24 -55.55 -45.04
C MET A 489 -126.86 -55.94 -45.60
N LEU A 490 -126.82 -56.51 -46.80
CA LEU A 490 -125.60 -56.97 -47.46
C LEU A 490 -124.70 -55.80 -47.91
N GLU A 491 -125.27 -54.64 -48.24
CA GLU A 491 -124.54 -53.38 -48.41
C GLU A 491 -123.93 -52.88 -47.08
N LEU A 492 -124.72 -52.84 -46.01
CA LEU A 492 -124.23 -52.43 -44.68
C LEU A 492 -123.14 -53.37 -44.15
N GLU A 493 -123.18 -54.67 -44.43
CA GLU A 493 -122.09 -55.60 -44.10
C GLU A 493 -120.82 -55.33 -44.92
N LYS A 494 -120.94 -55.00 -46.22
CA LYS A 494 -119.80 -54.58 -47.04
C LYS A 494 -119.16 -53.30 -46.51
N GLU A 495 -119.96 -52.31 -46.13
CA GLU A 495 -119.44 -51.07 -45.53
C GLU A 495 -118.81 -51.30 -44.16
N LYS A 496 -119.45 -52.08 -43.28
CA LYS A 496 -118.90 -52.50 -41.98
C LYS A 496 -117.54 -53.19 -42.14
N LYS A 497 -117.41 -54.13 -43.09
CA LYS A 497 -116.15 -54.86 -43.34
C LYS A 497 -115.07 -53.95 -43.92
N LYS A 498 -115.44 -53.03 -44.83
CA LYS A 498 -114.55 -51.99 -45.38
C LYS A 498 -114.05 -51.02 -44.29
N LEU A 499 -114.90 -50.65 -43.34
CA LEU A 499 -114.52 -49.81 -42.20
C LEU A 499 -113.64 -50.55 -41.19
N SER A 500 -113.90 -51.83 -40.91
CA SER A 500 -113.03 -52.67 -40.06
C SER A 500 -111.60 -52.73 -40.60
N LEU A 501 -111.45 -53.14 -41.88
CA LEU A 501 -110.15 -53.17 -42.57
C LEU A 501 -109.44 -51.81 -42.59
N LYS A 502 -110.21 -50.70 -42.61
CA LYS A 502 -109.62 -49.35 -42.54
C LYS A 502 -109.18 -48.97 -41.13
N ILE A 503 -109.88 -49.41 -40.09
CA ILE A 503 -109.46 -49.25 -38.68
C ILE A 503 -108.20 -50.07 -38.41
N GLU A 504 -108.17 -51.33 -38.83
CA GLU A 504 -107.01 -52.23 -38.73
C GLU A 504 -105.77 -51.61 -39.41
N GLN A 505 -105.88 -51.18 -40.67
CA GLN A 505 -104.79 -50.50 -41.38
C GLN A 505 -104.35 -49.18 -40.70
N MET A 506 -105.26 -48.44 -40.07
CA MET A 506 -104.90 -47.23 -39.33
C MET A 506 -104.18 -47.56 -38.01
N GLN A 507 -104.57 -48.65 -37.32
CA GLN A 507 -103.91 -49.13 -36.11
C GLN A 507 -102.49 -49.63 -36.41
N GLU A 508 -102.29 -50.41 -37.47
CA GLU A 508 -100.95 -50.82 -37.95
C GLU A 508 -100.05 -49.61 -38.27
N ASN A 509 -100.60 -48.60 -38.95
CA ASN A 509 -99.86 -47.38 -39.29
C ASN A 509 -99.48 -46.58 -38.03
N ILE A 510 -100.38 -46.49 -37.04
CA ILE A 510 -100.09 -45.85 -35.74
C ILE A 510 -98.98 -46.62 -35.02
N GLN A 511 -99.10 -47.94 -34.89
CA GLN A 511 -98.07 -48.78 -34.24
C GLN A 511 -96.70 -48.64 -34.92
N ARG A 512 -96.66 -48.61 -36.27
CA ARG A 512 -95.41 -48.42 -37.03
C ARG A 512 -94.79 -47.04 -36.78
N LEU A 513 -95.58 -45.97 -36.74
CA LEU A 513 -95.11 -44.62 -36.43
C LEU A 513 -94.65 -44.49 -34.96
N THR A 514 -95.34 -45.13 -34.02
CA THR A 514 -94.91 -45.20 -32.61
C THR A 514 -93.56 -45.91 -32.48
N GLN A 515 -93.39 -47.06 -33.15
CA GLN A 515 -92.12 -47.79 -33.16
C GLN A 515 -90.98 -46.96 -33.77
N GLN A 516 -91.23 -46.28 -34.90
CA GLN A 516 -90.25 -45.39 -35.52
C GLN A 516 -89.85 -44.21 -34.64
N ASN A 517 -90.79 -43.62 -33.87
CA ASN A 517 -90.47 -42.56 -32.92
C ASN A 517 -89.60 -43.08 -31.76
N VAL A 518 -89.89 -44.27 -31.20
CA VAL A 518 -89.08 -44.89 -30.15
C VAL A 518 -87.66 -45.23 -30.65
N GLU A 519 -87.52 -45.68 -31.89
CA GLU A 519 -86.23 -45.91 -32.53
C GLU A 519 -85.44 -44.60 -32.73
N LEU A 520 -86.11 -43.52 -33.17
CA LEU A 520 -85.49 -42.19 -33.29
C LEU A 520 -85.09 -41.61 -31.94
N GLU A 521 -85.91 -41.72 -30.90
CA GLU A 521 -85.59 -41.30 -29.53
C GLU A 521 -84.38 -42.06 -28.98
N SER A 522 -84.28 -43.36 -29.23
CA SER A 522 -83.11 -44.17 -28.89
C SER A 522 -81.84 -43.70 -29.61
N VAL A 523 -81.92 -43.44 -30.93
CA VAL A 523 -80.79 -42.92 -31.72
C VAL A 523 -80.36 -41.53 -31.23
N PHE A 524 -81.29 -40.62 -30.96
CA PHE A 524 -80.97 -39.29 -30.41
C PHE A 524 -80.32 -39.38 -29.02
N LYS A 525 -80.80 -40.26 -28.14
CA LYS A 525 -80.19 -40.49 -26.82
C LYS A 525 -78.77 -41.02 -26.95
N ASN A 526 -78.55 -42.02 -27.81
CA ASN A 526 -77.23 -42.59 -28.05
C ASN A 526 -76.26 -41.54 -28.62
N ALA A 527 -76.71 -40.70 -29.56
CA ALA A 527 -75.91 -39.61 -30.12
C ALA A 527 -75.56 -38.50 -29.09
N LEU A 528 -76.43 -38.25 -28.11
CA LEU A 528 -76.13 -37.36 -26.96
C LEU A 528 -75.10 -38.00 -26.02
N GLU A 529 -75.22 -39.29 -25.72
CA GLU A 529 -74.24 -40.01 -24.90
C GLU A 529 -72.87 -40.12 -25.58
N GLU A 530 -72.80 -40.29 -26.90
CA GLU A 530 -71.53 -40.24 -27.64
C GLU A 530 -70.95 -38.83 -27.71
N ASN A 531 -71.75 -37.79 -27.96
CA ASN A 531 -71.25 -36.40 -27.90
C ASN A 531 -70.66 -36.08 -26.51
N LYS A 532 -71.30 -36.52 -25.43
CA LYS A 532 -70.75 -36.34 -24.08
C LYS A 532 -69.41 -37.08 -23.91
N LYS A 533 -69.33 -38.36 -24.30
CA LYS A 533 -68.08 -39.14 -24.24
C LYS A 533 -66.96 -38.51 -25.09
N LEU A 534 -67.29 -37.93 -26.24
CA LEU A 534 -66.35 -37.22 -27.10
C LEU A 534 -65.88 -35.90 -26.47
N GLN A 535 -66.77 -35.14 -25.83
CA GLN A 535 -66.40 -33.93 -25.10
C GLN A 535 -65.50 -34.27 -23.89
N ASP A 536 -65.88 -35.25 -23.07
CA ASP A 536 -65.05 -35.76 -21.97
C ASP A 536 -63.66 -36.20 -22.47
N ALA A 537 -63.58 -36.81 -23.66
CA ALA A 537 -62.32 -37.21 -24.31
C ALA A 537 -61.56 -36.07 -25.01
N VAL A 538 -62.18 -34.93 -25.28
CA VAL A 538 -61.50 -33.69 -25.70
C VAL A 538 -60.94 -32.98 -24.47
N ASP A 539 -61.75 -32.77 -23.44
CA ASP A 539 -61.37 -32.07 -22.21
C ASP A 539 -60.23 -32.78 -21.46
N ASN A 540 -60.25 -34.12 -21.42
CA ASN A 540 -59.15 -34.90 -20.85
C ASN A 540 -57.88 -34.86 -21.70
N ARG A 541 -57.98 -34.74 -23.04
CA ARG A 541 -56.81 -34.51 -23.91
C ARG A 541 -56.25 -33.10 -23.74
N GLN A 542 -57.11 -32.09 -23.58
CA GLN A 542 -56.70 -30.72 -23.30
C GLN A 542 -55.94 -30.64 -21.97
N LYS A 543 -56.52 -31.15 -20.88
CA LYS A 543 -55.85 -31.26 -19.56
C LYS A 543 -54.52 -32.02 -19.64
N SER A 544 -54.44 -33.08 -20.44
CA SER A 544 -53.18 -33.82 -20.66
C SER A 544 -52.16 -33.02 -21.49
N TYR A 545 -52.59 -32.18 -22.42
CA TYR A 545 -51.72 -31.30 -23.20
C TYR A 545 -51.18 -30.16 -22.34
N ASP A 546 -52.06 -29.49 -21.60
CA ASP A 546 -51.71 -28.37 -20.72
C ASP A 546 -50.71 -28.82 -19.63
N ARG A 547 -50.96 -30.00 -19.03
CA ARG A 547 -50.02 -30.64 -18.10
C ARG A 547 -48.66 -30.92 -18.75
N GLN A 548 -48.62 -31.44 -19.97
CA GLN A 548 -47.37 -31.64 -20.70
C GLN A 548 -46.69 -30.33 -21.14
N SER A 549 -47.41 -29.22 -21.32
CA SER A 549 -46.77 -27.93 -21.57
C SER A 549 -46.08 -27.46 -20.30
N LEU A 550 -46.80 -27.43 -19.18
CA LEU A 550 -46.26 -27.02 -17.88
C LEU A 550 -45.04 -27.85 -17.47
N GLU A 551 -45.08 -29.17 -17.70
CA GLU A 551 -43.97 -30.09 -17.45
C GLU A 551 -42.73 -29.78 -18.33
N ARG A 552 -42.92 -29.45 -19.62
CA ARG A 552 -41.84 -29.00 -20.52
C ARG A 552 -41.28 -27.63 -20.14
N ASP A 553 -42.11 -26.70 -19.70
CA ASP A 553 -41.68 -25.36 -19.33
C ASP A 553 -40.93 -25.36 -17.98
N VAL A 554 -41.34 -26.23 -17.04
CA VAL A 554 -40.57 -26.54 -15.83
C VAL A 554 -39.22 -27.20 -16.17
N ASP A 555 -39.17 -28.15 -17.11
CA ASP A 555 -37.91 -28.78 -17.52
C ASP A 555 -36.99 -27.83 -18.31
N ARG A 556 -37.53 -26.88 -19.07
CA ARG A 556 -36.76 -25.76 -19.64
C ARG A 556 -36.11 -24.89 -18.57
N GLN A 557 -36.85 -24.55 -17.50
CA GLN A 557 -36.30 -23.74 -16.42
C GLN A 557 -35.13 -24.49 -15.73
N LYS A 558 -35.33 -25.77 -15.38
CA LYS A 558 -34.25 -26.62 -14.84
C LYS A 558 -33.01 -26.67 -15.75
N LEU A 559 -33.21 -26.69 -17.07
CA LEU A 559 -32.11 -26.68 -18.04
C LEU A 559 -31.36 -25.35 -18.02
N SER A 560 -32.07 -24.22 -18.05
CA SER A 560 -31.51 -22.87 -17.93
C SER A 560 -30.72 -22.70 -16.62
N ASP A 561 -31.28 -23.16 -15.50
CA ASP A 561 -30.64 -23.07 -14.18
C ASP A 561 -29.34 -23.92 -14.14
N ALA A 562 -29.35 -25.10 -14.78
CA ALA A 562 -28.17 -25.94 -14.93
C ALA A 562 -27.11 -25.33 -15.86
N GLU A 563 -27.51 -24.69 -16.96
CA GLU A 563 -26.61 -23.99 -17.89
C GLU A 563 -25.92 -22.81 -17.19
N GLN A 564 -26.65 -21.99 -16.42
CA GLN A 564 -26.09 -20.91 -15.61
C GLN A 564 -25.12 -21.43 -14.54
N HIS A 565 -25.43 -22.56 -13.90
CA HIS A 565 -24.53 -23.20 -12.94
C HIS A 565 -23.23 -23.70 -13.60
N VAL A 566 -23.32 -24.32 -14.78
CA VAL A 566 -22.14 -24.74 -15.58
C VAL A 566 -21.30 -23.55 -16.04
N GLU A 567 -21.92 -22.43 -16.44
CA GLU A 567 -21.17 -21.21 -16.79
C GLU A 567 -20.45 -20.62 -15.56
N THR A 568 -21.10 -20.64 -14.40
CA THR A 568 -20.51 -20.19 -13.12
C THR A 568 -19.31 -21.07 -12.74
N LEU A 569 -19.45 -22.39 -12.79
CA LEU A 569 -18.36 -23.34 -12.54
C LEU A 569 -17.20 -23.19 -13.53
N ASN A 570 -17.47 -22.83 -14.79
CA ASN A 570 -16.40 -22.52 -15.76
C ASN A 570 -15.64 -21.23 -15.41
N LYS A 571 -16.33 -20.18 -14.95
CA LYS A 571 -15.71 -18.93 -14.47
C LYS A 571 -14.86 -19.18 -13.21
N GLU A 572 -15.36 -19.98 -12.27
CA GLU A 572 -14.59 -20.41 -11.09
C GLU A 572 -13.36 -21.24 -11.48
N LYS A 573 -13.52 -22.20 -12.39
CA LYS A 573 -12.40 -23.00 -12.93
C LYS A 573 -11.32 -22.12 -13.56
N GLN A 574 -11.69 -21.12 -14.37
CA GLN A 574 -10.74 -20.16 -14.94
C GLN A 574 -10.04 -19.34 -13.86
N ARG A 575 -10.77 -18.90 -12.82
CA ARG A 575 -10.21 -18.15 -11.68
C ARG A 575 -9.26 -18.99 -10.82
N ILE A 576 -9.54 -20.28 -10.64
CA ILE A 576 -8.65 -21.24 -9.96
C ILE A 576 -7.42 -21.52 -10.82
N GLN A 577 -7.57 -21.62 -12.15
CA GLN A 577 -6.42 -21.81 -13.05
C GLN A 577 -5.46 -20.61 -13.02
N THR A 578 -5.96 -19.37 -13.17
CA THR A 578 -5.10 -18.18 -13.12
C THR A 578 -4.48 -17.97 -11.74
N LEU A 579 -5.16 -18.38 -10.66
CA LEU A 579 -4.58 -18.41 -9.31
C LEU A 579 -3.44 -19.44 -9.20
N ASN A 580 -3.62 -20.67 -9.70
CA ASN A 580 -2.56 -21.68 -9.73
C ASN A 580 -1.35 -21.23 -10.57
N GLU A 581 -1.56 -20.62 -11.73
CA GLU A 581 -0.48 -20.06 -12.54
C GLU A 581 0.26 -18.91 -11.81
N SER A 582 -0.45 -18.11 -11.01
CA SER A 582 0.15 -17.05 -10.18
C SER A 582 0.98 -17.64 -9.02
N ILE A 583 0.45 -18.67 -8.35
CA ILE A 583 1.15 -19.40 -7.28
C ILE A 583 2.41 -20.09 -7.83
N GLN A 584 2.33 -20.71 -9.02
CA GLN A 584 3.49 -21.35 -9.65
C GLN A 584 4.59 -20.32 -9.97
N ARG A 585 4.26 -19.21 -10.64
CA ARG A 585 5.26 -18.14 -10.92
C ARG A 585 5.94 -17.66 -9.63
N ARG A 586 5.16 -17.44 -8.56
CA ARG A 586 5.69 -17.02 -7.25
C ARG A 586 6.57 -18.09 -6.60
N ALA A 587 6.30 -19.39 -6.81
CA ALA A 587 7.20 -20.47 -6.40
C ALA A 587 8.50 -20.46 -7.21
N ASP A 588 8.42 -20.33 -8.54
CA ASP A 588 9.58 -20.25 -9.45
C ASP A 588 10.44 -18.99 -9.20
N ASP A 589 9.84 -17.89 -8.71
CA ASP A 589 10.53 -16.68 -8.25
C ASP A 589 11.24 -16.92 -6.90
N LEU A 590 10.58 -17.57 -5.95
CA LEU A 590 11.15 -17.89 -4.63
C LEU A 590 12.31 -18.90 -4.73
N GLU A 591 12.24 -19.88 -5.63
CA GLU A 591 13.33 -20.83 -5.87
C GLU A 591 14.56 -20.14 -6.46
N ARG A 592 14.38 -19.24 -7.43
CA ARG A 592 15.46 -18.40 -7.97
C ARG A 592 16.06 -17.44 -6.93
N LEU A 593 15.22 -16.87 -6.05
CA LEU A 593 15.69 -16.04 -4.94
C LEU A 593 16.52 -16.87 -3.94
N ALA A 594 16.08 -18.08 -3.61
CA ALA A 594 16.82 -19.00 -2.76
C ALA A 594 18.18 -19.37 -3.35
N GLU A 595 18.26 -19.72 -4.64
CA GLU A 595 19.53 -19.95 -5.33
C GLU A 595 20.48 -18.74 -5.25
N SER A 596 19.94 -17.52 -5.44
CA SER A 596 20.74 -16.30 -5.33
C SER A 596 21.29 -16.12 -3.92
N LYS A 597 20.47 -16.36 -2.88
CA LYS A 597 20.92 -16.27 -1.49
C LYS A 597 21.89 -17.38 -1.09
N THR A 598 21.81 -18.58 -1.67
CA THR A 598 22.84 -19.61 -1.52
C THR A 598 24.18 -19.15 -2.09
N LYS A 599 24.20 -18.58 -3.31
CA LYS A 599 25.42 -18.07 -3.95
C LYS A 599 26.03 -16.87 -3.22
N GLU A 600 25.21 -16.01 -2.62
CA GLU A 600 25.67 -14.96 -1.70
C GLU A 600 26.31 -15.56 -0.44
N LEU A 601 25.71 -16.58 0.18
CA LEU A 601 26.25 -17.27 1.36
C LEU A 601 27.58 -17.98 1.08
N GLU A 602 27.78 -18.54 -0.11
CA GLU A 602 29.07 -19.10 -0.54
C GLU A 602 30.15 -18.01 -0.63
N GLN A 603 29.85 -16.86 -1.24
CA GLN A 603 30.76 -15.72 -1.29
C GLN A 603 31.07 -15.16 0.11
N TYR A 604 30.09 -15.14 1.02
CA TYR A 604 30.31 -14.76 2.42
C TYR A 604 31.27 -15.70 3.15
N ALA A 605 31.19 -17.02 2.90
CA ALA A 605 32.10 -18.00 3.47
C ALA A 605 33.54 -17.81 2.96
N GLU A 606 33.73 -17.54 1.65
CA GLU A 606 35.05 -17.23 1.08
C GLU A 606 35.63 -15.94 1.67
N LYS A 607 34.84 -14.84 1.74
CA LYS A 607 35.29 -13.58 2.36
C LYS A 607 35.65 -13.76 3.83
N GLN A 608 34.91 -14.57 4.59
CA GLN A 608 35.25 -14.91 5.97
C GLN A 608 36.57 -15.69 6.08
N GLN A 609 36.84 -16.62 5.16
CA GLN A 609 38.11 -17.36 5.12
C GLN A 609 39.29 -16.43 4.78
N GLN A 610 39.12 -15.51 3.83
CA GLN A 610 40.12 -14.50 3.46
C GLN A 610 40.41 -13.53 4.62
N TYR A 611 39.38 -13.12 5.37
CA TYR A 611 39.53 -12.29 6.56
C TYR A 611 40.39 -12.98 7.64
N GLU A 612 40.10 -14.25 7.95
CA GLU A 612 40.84 -14.98 9.00
C GLU A 612 42.30 -15.25 8.59
N GLN A 613 42.58 -15.49 7.30
CA GLN A 613 43.96 -15.52 6.77
C GLN A 613 44.68 -14.17 6.89
N THR A 614 43.97 -13.07 6.64
CA THR A 614 44.53 -11.70 6.71
C THR A 614 44.85 -11.32 8.16
N LYS A 615 43.96 -11.67 9.09
CA LYS A 615 44.12 -11.54 10.54
C LYS A 615 45.31 -12.33 11.07
N GLN A 616 45.55 -13.56 10.58
CA GLN A 616 46.76 -14.33 10.92
C GLN A 616 48.05 -13.64 10.44
N LYS A 617 48.07 -13.11 9.20
CA LYS A 617 49.21 -12.30 8.69
C LYS A 617 49.42 -11.03 9.52
N LEU A 618 48.36 -10.40 10.00
CA LEU A 618 48.42 -9.20 10.84
C LEU A 618 49.09 -9.52 12.18
N TYR A 619 48.69 -10.59 12.88
CA TYR A 619 49.38 -11.05 14.10
C TYR A 619 50.86 -11.42 13.86
N GLU A 620 51.20 -12.01 12.71
CA GLU A 620 52.60 -12.23 12.34
C GLU A 620 53.39 -10.93 12.17
N ILE A 621 52.78 -9.87 11.62
CA ILE A 621 53.41 -8.57 11.41
C ILE A 621 53.57 -7.84 12.76
N GLU A 622 52.55 -7.85 13.62
CA GLU A 622 52.64 -7.32 14.99
C GLU A 622 53.75 -8.00 15.80
N ALA A 623 53.89 -9.33 15.69
CA ALA A 623 54.98 -10.06 16.32
C ALA A 623 56.36 -9.62 15.80
N LYS A 624 56.50 -9.40 14.49
CA LYS A 624 57.75 -8.93 13.85
C LYS A 624 58.08 -7.48 14.23
N VAL A 625 57.10 -6.58 14.26
CA VAL A 625 57.25 -5.20 14.76
C VAL A 625 57.73 -5.23 16.22
N CYS A 626 57.07 -6.00 17.08
CA CYS A 626 57.44 -6.08 18.49
C CYS A 626 58.84 -6.69 18.72
N THR A 627 59.36 -7.52 17.81
CA THR A 627 60.79 -7.92 17.83
C THR A 627 61.72 -6.79 17.40
N PHE A 628 61.42 -6.08 16.29
CA PHE A 628 62.25 -4.96 15.83
C PHE A 628 62.28 -3.78 16.82
N GLU A 629 61.18 -3.51 17.53
CA GLU A 629 61.16 -2.53 18.62
C GLU A 629 62.13 -2.88 19.75
N ARG A 630 62.20 -4.17 20.12
CA ARG A 630 63.14 -4.67 21.15
C ARG A 630 64.59 -4.60 20.69
N GLU A 631 64.85 -4.92 19.41
CA GLU A 631 66.18 -4.80 18.80
C GLU A 631 66.62 -3.34 18.72
N ASN A 632 65.76 -2.43 18.24
CA ASN A 632 66.02 -0.99 18.19
C ASN A 632 66.26 -0.41 19.59
N ALA A 633 65.45 -0.81 20.60
CA ALA A 633 65.67 -0.44 22.00
C ALA A 633 66.96 -1.02 22.61
N SER A 634 67.53 -2.08 22.02
CA SER A 634 68.86 -2.59 22.36
C SER A 634 69.96 -1.74 21.70
N LEU A 635 69.85 -1.50 20.39
CA LEU A 635 70.79 -0.69 19.61
C LEU A 635 70.89 0.74 20.13
N LEU A 636 69.78 1.36 20.54
CA LEU A 636 69.79 2.69 21.18
C LEU A 636 70.57 2.72 22.49
N LYS A 637 70.54 1.64 23.29
CA LYS A 637 71.36 1.51 24.51
C LYS A 637 72.83 1.29 24.20
N GLU A 638 73.15 0.62 23.10
CA GLU A 638 74.52 0.45 22.62
C GLU A 638 75.10 1.76 22.08
N VAL A 639 74.34 2.50 21.26
CA VAL A 639 74.68 3.86 20.81
C VAL A 639 74.89 4.81 21.99
N ALA A 640 74.07 4.73 23.05
CA ALA A 640 74.27 5.53 24.26
C ALA A 640 75.61 5.21 24.96
N LYS A 641 75.95 3.93 25.14
CA LYS A 641 77.25 3.51 25.69
C LYS A 641 78.44 3.93 24.82
N LEU A 642 78.29 3.88 23.51
CA LEU A 642 79.33 4.31 22.57
C LEU A 642 79.55 5.82 22.62
N LYS A 643 78.48 6.62 22.77
CA LYS A 643 78.58 8.07 23.04
C LYS A 643 79.29 8.35 24.36
N GLU A 644 78.88 7.72 25.46
CA GLU A 644 79.52 7.87 26.77
C GLU A 644 81.02 7.52 26.71
N SER A 645 81.38 6.42 26.03
CA SER A 645 82.79 6.04 25.81
C SER A 645 83.56 7.05 24.96
N SER A 646 82.90 7.69 23.99
CA SER A 646 83.50 8.75 23.17
C SER A 646 83.72 10.05 23.96
N GLU A 647 82.76 10.44 24.81
CA GLU A 647 82.87 11.59 25.70
C GLU A 647 83.98 11.39 26.73
N GLN A 648 84.05 10.20 27.35
CA GLN A 648 85.15 9.82 28.25
C GLN A 648 86.53 9.89 27.55
N LYS A 649 86.62 9.47 26.28
CA LYS A 649 87.85 9.60 25.47
C LYS A 649 88.19 11.05 25.14
N SER A 650 87.21 11.91 24.87
CA SER A 650 87.44 13.35 24.68
C SER A 650 88.04 13.96 25.94
N VAL A 651 87.45 13.71 27.12
CA VAL A 651 87.97 14.21 28.40
C VAL A 651 89.39 13.68 28.69
N GLN A 652 89.72 12.45 28.30
CA GLN A 652 91.09 11.92 28.39
C GLN A 652 92.06 12.59 27.41
N LEU A 653 91.60 12.94 26.20
CA LEU A 653 92.37 13.72 25.23
C LEU A 653 92.64 15.13 25.78
N ASP A 654 91.63 15.82 26.28
CA ASP A 654 91.73 17.16 26.87
C ASP A 654 92.69 17.18 28.06
N GLN A 655 92.60 16.20 28.96
CA GLN A 655 93.58 16.02 30.05
C GLN A 655 95.01 15.80 29.54
N SER A 656 95.18 15.15 28.39
CA SER A 656 96.49 14.89 27.80
C SER A 656 97.05 16.11 27.08
N ILE A 657 96.21 16.89 26.40
CA ILE A 657 96.55 18.21 25.84
C ILE A 657 97.01 19.16 26.94
N ASN A 658 96.29 19.23 28.07
CA ASN A 658 96.69 20.06 29.22
C ASN A 658 98.02 19.60 29.88
N ARG A 659 98.34 18.30 29.86
CA ARG A 659 99.66 17.79 30.29
C ARG A 659 100.77 18.19 29.30
N LEU A 660 100.51 18.16 28.00
CA LEU A 660 101.47 18.57 26.98
C LEU A 660 101.72 20.09 27.01
N ASP A 661 100.69 20.91 27.21
CA ASP A 661 100.81 22.36 27.37
C ASP A 661 101.62 22.75 28.63
N THR A 662 101.37 22.07 29.77
CA THR A 662 102.17 22.31 30.99
C THR A 662 103.62 21.82 30.84
N GLN A 663 103.87 20.73 30.13
CA GLN A 663 105.24 20.30 29.77
C GLN A 663 105.91 21.27 28.79
N ALA A 664 105.21 21.80 27.79
CA ALA A 664 105.75 22.78 26.85
C ALA A 664 106.13 24.10 27.55
N LYS A 665 105.33 24.54 28.53
CA LYS A 665 105.64 25.71 29.37
C LYS A 665 106.87 25.49 30.25
N GLU A 666 107.05 24.29 30.81
CA GLU A 666 108.26 23.96 31.59
C GLU A 666 109.49 23.83 30.67
N LEU A 667 109.34 23.30 29.45
CA LEU A 667 110.42 23.30 28.45
C LEU A 667 110.83 24.73 28.04
N MET A 668 109.88 25.65 27.83
CA MET A 668 110.20 27.07 27.63
C MET A 668 110.92 27.69 28.84
N ARG A 669 110.52 27.32 30.06
CA ARG A 669 111.17 27.79 31.29
C ARG A 669 112.60 27.27 31.40
N LEU A 670 112.85 26.01 31.05
CA LEU A 670 114.18 25.41 31.03
C LEU A 670 115.06 26.02 29.93
N ALA A 671 114.54 26.18 28.70
CA ALA A 671 115.25 26.84 27.61
C ALA A 671 115.63 28.29 27.97
N LYS A 672 114.80 29.03 28.70
CA LYS A 672 115.15 30.37 29.20
C LYS A 672 116.27 30.34 30.26
N VAL A 673 116.33 29.30 31.10
CA VAL A 673 117.43 29.11 32.07
C VAL A 673 118.72 28.69 31.37
N GLU A 674 118.62 27.95 30.26
CA GLU A 674 119.74 27.61 29.38
C GLU A 674 120.29 28.87 28.69
N ASP A 675 119.42 29.71 28.12
CA ASP A 675 119.74 31.02 27.53
C ASP A 675 120.42 31.97 28.54
N GLU A 676 119.92 32.02 29.78
CA GLU A 676 120.52 32.77 30.89
C GLU A 676 121.89 32.19 31.33
N ALA A 677 122.05 30.86 31.29
CA ALA A 677 123.32 30.20 31.59
C ALA A 677 124.36 30.43 30.48
N GLU A 678 123.98 30.40 29.20
CA GLU A 678 124.87 30.76 28.09
C GLU A 678 125.35 32.21 28.20
N GLN A 679 124.48 33.16 28.56
CA GLN A 679 124.89 34.54 28.78
C GLN A 679 125.86 34.71 29.96
N VAL A 680 125.79 33.84 30.97
CA VAL A 680 126.78 33.79 32.07
C VAL A 680 128.07 33.13 31.61
N GLN A 681 128.00 32.04 30.83
CA GLN A 681 129.15 31.35 30.23
C GLN A 681 129.96 32.30 29.33
N GLN A 682 129.30 33.08 28.47
CA GLN A 682 129.92 34.08 27.59
C GLN A 682 130.65 35.15 28.41
N LYS A 683 130.01 35.73 29.43
CA LYS A 683 130.65 36.71 30.35
C LYS A 683 131.83 36.11 31.12
N LEU A 684 131.76 34.83 31.47
CA LEU A 684 132.86 34.14 32.16
C LEU A 684 134.06 33.98 31.21
N VAL A 685 133.84 33.62 29.94
CA VAL A 685 134.89 33.59 28.90
C VAL A 685 135.48 34.98 28.63
N GLU A 686 134.67 36.04 28.62
CA GLU A 686 135.17 37.42 28.52
C GLU A 686 136.05 37.81 29.72
N LEU A 687 135.65 37.45 30.93
CA LEU A 687 136.44 37.69 32.15
C LEU A 687 137.72 36.85 32.21
N GLU A 688 137.69 35.60 31.74
CA GLU A 688 138.88 34.77 31.59
C GLU A 688 139.85 35.37 30.58
N LYS A 689 139.36 35.88 29.44
CA LYS A 689 140.16 36.60 28.44
C LYS A 689 140.80 37.87 29.02
N GLN A 690 140.03 38.69 29.74
CA GLN A 690 140.57 39.88 30.42
C GLN A 690 141.63 39.51 31.48
N ASN A 691 141.43 38.40 32.20
CA ASN A 691 142.40 37.90 33.18
C ASN A 691 143.68 37.36 32.51
N GLN A 692 143.57 36.70 31.36
CA GLN A 692 144.73 36.32 30.53
C GLN A 692 145.47 37.55 30.00
N GLU A 693 144.75 38.57 29.51
CA GLU A 693 145.33 39.84 29.04
C GLU A 693 146.09 40.56 30.17
N LEU A 694 145.48 40.71 31.36
CA LEU A 694 146.11 41.27 32.56
C LEU A 694 147.31 40.44 33.05
N SER A 695 147.23 39.10 32.96
CA SER A 695 148.35 38.21 33.29
C SER A 695 149.50 38.36 32.28
N SER A 696 149.19 38.55 31.00
CA SER A 696 150.21 38.81 29.97
C SER A 696 150.88 40.17 30.17
N GLN A 697 150.11 41.23 30.48
CA GLN A 697 150.65 42.54 30.83
C GLN A 697 151.56 42.45 32.07
N ARG A 698 151.13 41.77 33.13
CA ARG A 698 151.95 41.54 34.34
C ARG A 698 153.26 40.80 34.03
N ASN A 699 153.25 39.87 33.05
CA ASN A 699 154.46 39.18 32.62
C ASN A 699 155.39 40.11 31.82
N ILE A 700 154.85 40.93 30.92
CA ILE A 700 155.59 41.96 30.18
C ILE A 700 156.22 42.98 31.14
N ASP A 701 155.46 43.48 32.11
CA ASP A 701 155.97 44.40 33.15
C ASP A 701 157.09 43.74 33.97
N ARG A 702 156.95 42.46 34.30
CA ARG A 702 157.97 41.67 35.02
C ARG A 702 159.23 41.46 34.18
N GLU A 703 159.11 41.22 32.88
CA GLU A 703 160.25 41.10 31.97
C GLU A 703 160.95 42.44 31.78
N MET A 704 160.21 43.54 31.65
CA MET A 704 160.76 44.90 31.60
C MET A 704 161.51 45.28 32.90
N ILE A 705 161.00 44.88 34.06
CA ILE A 705 161.73 45.02 35.35
C ILE A 705 162.97 44.10 35.39
N SER A 706 162.95 42.97 34.69
CA SER A 706 164.08 42.04 34.60
C SER A 706 165.21 42.57 33.69
N THR A 707 164.87 43.14 32.53
CA THR A 707 165.85 43.78 31.63
C THR A 707 166.49 44.99 32.29
N LEU A 708 165.69 45.90 32.88
CA LEU A 708 166.20 47.05 33.63
C LEU A 708 167.12 46.66 34.81
N ARG A 709 166.91 45.49 35.42
CA ARG A 709 167.84 44.92 36.42
C ARG A 709 169.12 44.37 35.78
N ASN A 710 169.01 43.67 34.66
CA ASN A 710 170.17 43.12 33.95
C ASN A 710 171.08 44.22 33.39
N ASP A 711 170.52 45.34 32.91
CA ASP A 711 171.30 46.48 32.39
C ASP A 711 172.09 47.16 33.52
N LEU A 712 171.50 47.30 34.72
CA LEU A 712 172.17 47.80 35.91
C LEU A 712 173.32 46.87 36.37
N VAL A 713 173.14 45.55 36.26
CA VAL A 713 174.18 44.55 36.57
C VAL A 713 175.29 44.54 35.51
N ASN A 714 174.94 44.65 34.23
CA ASN A 714 175.92 44.68 33.14
C ASN A 714 176.79 45.95 33.18
N GLY A 715 176.20 47.12 33.44
CA GLY A 715 176.93 48.37 33.63
C GLY A 715 177.93 48.31 34.80
N THR A 716 177.54 47.69 35.92
CA THR A 716 178.44 47.51 37.07
C THR A 716 179.51 46.43 36.86
N LEU A 717 179.29 45.44 35.98
CA LEU A 717 180.30 44.42 35.65
C LEU A 717 181.38 44.93 34.68
N VAL A 718 180.99 45.71 33.66
CA VAL A 718 181.95 46.36 32.73
C VAL A 718 182.87 47.30 33.49
N THR A 719 182.31 48.11 34.40
CA THR A 719 183.06 49.04 35.27
C THR A 719 184.13 48.34 36.14
N LYS A 720 183.92 47.07 36.50
CA LYS A 720 184.92 46.27 37.26
C LYS A 720 185.99 45.64 36.38
N LYS A 721 185.67 45.21 35.14
CA LYS A 721 186.67 44.65 34.21
C LYS A 721 187.69 45.68 33.70
N VAL A 722 187.32 46.95 33.58
CA VAL A 722 188.28 48.02 33.25
C VAL A 722 189.29 48.22 34.40
N ARG A 723 188.80 48.27 35.65
CA ARG A 723 189.61 48.58 36.84
C ARG A 723 190.79 47.62 37.06
N HIS A 724 190.57 46.31 36.95
CA HIS A 724 191.62 45.30 37.17
C HIS A 724 192.71 45.25 36.07
N ASN A 725 192.47 45.83 34.89
CA ASN A 725 193.47 45.86 33.82
C ASN A 725 194.41 47.08 33.90
N LEU A 726 193.98 48.17 34.55
CA LEU A 726 194.83 49.33 34.87
C LEU A 726 195.85 48.99 35.96
N GLU A 727 195.40 48.23 36.97
CA GLU A 727 196.16 47.77 38.14
C GLU A 727 197.45 46.98 37.79
N LYS A 728 197.52 46.37 36.59
CA LYS A 728 198.71 45.65 36.09
C LYS A 728 199.72 46.49 35.31
N LEU A 729 199.46 47.80 35.12
CA LEU A 729 200.31 48.69 34.31
C LEU A 729 201.10 49.73 35.13
N GLY A 730 201.02 49.68 36.47
CA GLY A 730 201.95 50.38 37.36
C GLY A 730 201.68 51.88 37.56
N LEU A 731 200.43 52.31 37.39
CA LEU A 731 199.94 53.62 37.82
C LEU A 731 199.05 53.41 39.06
N ASP A 732 199.53 53.84 40.22
CA ASP A 732 198.84 53.70 41.51
C ASP A 732 198.38 55.08 42.01
N VAL A 733 197.08 55.21 42.30
CA VAL A 733 196.46 56.41 42.87
C VAL A 733 195.37 55.97 43.85
N ASN A 734 195.76 55.87 45.12
CA ASN A 734 194.91 55.86 46.30
C ASN A 734 195.50 56.89 47.28
N GLU A 735 194.77 57.73 48.01
CA GLU A 735 193.33 58.03 48.08
C GLU A 735 193.12 59.52 47.62
N VAL A 736 191.97 60.20 47.63
CA VAL A 736 190.66 60.07 48.30
C VAL A 736 189.55 60.63 47.38
N ASP A 737 188.30 60.17 47.56
CA ASP A 737 187.02 60.77 47.14
C ASP A 737 187.06 62.00 46.18
N GLY A 738 187.08 61.84 44.85
CA GLY A 738 187.06 60.62 44.04
C GLY A 738 187.36 60.96 42.57
N GLU A 739 188.41 61.75 42.37
CA GLU A 739 188.84 62.45 41.16
C GLU A 739 190.27 61.98 40.74
N PRO A 740 190.88 62.44 39.62
CA PRO A 740 190.32 63.01 38.38
C PRO A 740 191.03 62.48 37.10
N ALA A 741 190.78 63.20 35.99
CA ALA A 741 191.78 63.59 34.97
C ALA A 741 192.27 62.62 33.87
N GLU A 742 192.70 63.28 32.81
CA GLU A 742 193.22 62.80 31.54
C GLU A 742 194.66 62.26 31.65
N LEU A 743 195.10 61.42 30.70
CA LEU A 743 196.49 61.49 30.18
C LEU A 743 196.65 60.76 28.83
N ASN A 744 197.81 60.98 28.18
CA ASN A 744 197.97 60.91 26.73
C ASN A 744 198.80 59.70 26.23
N VAL A 745 198.74 59.45 24.91
CA VAL A 745 199.05 58.18 24.22
C VAL A 745 200.53 57.75 24.22
N GLU A 746 201.48 58.67 24.41
CA GLU A 746 202.91 58.42 24.09
C GLU A 746 203.62 57.39 24.98
N HIS A 747 203.09 57.03 26.16
CA HIS A 747 203.81 56.18 27.13
C HIS A 747 203.57 54.67 27.01
N VAL A 748 202.67 54.22 26.12
CA VAL A 748 202.28 52.80 25.98
C VAL A 748 202.96 52.09 24.80
N VAL A 749 203.35 52.85 23.76
CA VAL A 749 203.85 52.31 22.48
C VAL A 749 205.21 51.59 22.62
N GLU A 750 206.05 51.99 23.59
CA GLU A 750 207.45 51.54 23.66
C GLU A 750 207.65 50.12 24.23
N LYS A 751 206.65 49.53 24.92
CA LYS A 751 206.86 48.31 25.73
C LYS A 751 206.25 47.01 25.20
N LEU A 752 205.46 47.02 24.13
CA LEU A 752 204.76 45.80 23.64
C LEU A 752 205.51 44.97 22.58
N VAL A 753 206.80 45.25 22.35
CA VAL A 753 207.58 44.70 21.21
C VAL A 753 208.50 43.52 21.62
N ARG A 754 208.54 43.10 22.90
CA ARG A 754 209.47 42.03 23.38
C ARG A 754 208.95 41.13 24.51
N ASN A 755 208.29 40.01 24.18
CA ASN A 755 208.60 38.65 24.67
C ASN A 755 207.65 37.57 24.08
N PRO A 756 208.00 36.27 24.10
CA PRO A 756 207.64 35.38 23.00
C PRO A 756 206.81 34.14 23.40
N GLU A 757 205.56 34.34 23.84
CA GLU A 757 204.56 33.24 23.98
C GLU A 757 203.50 33.26 22.86
N THR A 758 203.88 33.82 21.71
CA THR A 758 203.17 33.61 20.45
C THR A 758 203.41 32.19 19.92
N PHE A 759 202.72 31.17 20.44
CA PHE A 759 202.57 29.90 19.69
C PHE A 759 201.33 29.02 19.96
N LYS A 760 200.63 29.09 21.12
CA LYS A 760 199.56 28.11 21.43
C LYS A 760 198.11 28.59 21.22
N THR A 761 197.73 29.78 21.69
CA THR A 761 196.33 30.26 21.62
C THR A 761 195.78 30.35 20.18
N VAL A 762 196.68 30.44 19.19
CA VAL A 762 196.40 30.47 17.74
C VAL A 762 195.82 29.14 17.21
N ARG A 763 195.79 28.05 17.99
CA ARG A 763 195.23 26.75 17.55
C ARG A 763 194.01 26.27 18.35
N GLU A 764 193.69 26.87 19.49
CA GLU A 764 192.78 26.24 20.49
C GLU A 764 191.34 26.80 20.49
N ILE A 765 191.07 27.93 19.81
CA ILE A 765 189.70 28.43 19.56
C ILE A 765 189.28 28.24 18.09
N MET A 766 190.21 27.85 17.21
CA MET A 766 190.03 27.72 15.75
C MET A 766 189.17 26.49 15.32
N LEU A 767 188.34 25.95 16.21
CA LEU A 767 187.51 24.76 15.99
C LEU A 767 186.10 24.82 16.60
N ASN A 768 185.66 25.91 17.27
CA ASN A 768 184.46 25.82 18.12
C ASN A 768 183.48 27.02 18.15
N VAL A 769 183.34 27.78 17.06
CA VAL A 769 182.18 28.71 16.87
C VAL A 769 181.67 28.68 15.42
N ASN A 770 181.10 27.55 14.99
CA ASN A 770 180.02 27.51 14.00
C ASN A 770 179.39 26.11 13.92
N ARG A 771 178.07 26.05 13.70
CA ARG A 771 177.27 24.85 13.33
C ARG A 771 176.99 23.79 14.42
N GLU A 772 175.94 24.03 15.19
CA GLU A 772 175.04 23.05 15.85
C GLU A 772 173.77 23.86 16.24
N GLN A 773 172.51 23.52 15.93
CA GLN A 773 171.85 22.37 15.32
C GLN A 773 171.62 21.12 16.20
N GLN A 774 170.43 21.13 16.85
CA GLN A 774 169.61 19.99 17.29
C GLN A 774 169.99 19.23 18.58
N LEU A 775 168.99 18.52 19.12
CA LEU A 775 168.97 17.60 20.27
C LEU A 775 169.07 18.24 21.69
N GLU A 776 168.35 17.78 22.72
CA GLU A 776 167.01 17.15 22.81
C GLU A 776 166.52 17.08 24.28
N ALA A 777 165.21 16.78 24.46
CA ALA A 777 164.55 16.27 25.68
C ALA A 777 164.45 17.13 26.96
N GLY A 778 163.23 17.31 27.51
CA GLY A 778 163.10 17.80 28.91
C GLY A 778 161.80 18.42 29.46
N VAL A 779 160.60 17.89 29.16
CA VAL A 779 159.39 18.05 30.03
C VAL A 779 158.83 19.49 30.27
N LYS A 780 157.95 19.97 29.36
CA LYS A 780 156.56 20.42 29.66
C LYS A 780 155.82 21.06 28.46
N SER A 781 154.47 21.03 28.56
CA SER A 781 153.49 21.81 27.78
C SER A 781 153.22 21.38 26.32
N ASP A 782 152.50 20.27 26.16
CA ASP A 782 151.63 20.10 24.98
C ASP A 782 150.43 21.05 25.12
N MET A 783 150.48 22.18 24.43
CA MET A 783 149.38 23.13 24.26
C MET A 783 149.48 23.74 22.86
N CYS A 784 148.37 23.77 22.11
CA CYS A 784 148.42 24.04 20.67
C CYS A 784 148.74 25.52 20.35
N VAL A 785 149.81 25.77 19.58
CA VAL A 785 150.24 27.12 19.17
C VAL A 785 150.32 27.21 17.64
N LEU A 786 149.17 27.52 17.03
CA LEU A 786 149.06 28.33 15.81
C LEU A 786 147.86 29.27 16.03
N CYS A 787 148.07 30.38 16.72
CA CYS A 787 148.48 31.65 16.11
C CYS A 787 147.50 32.16 15.04
N HIS A 788 146.47 32.85 15.53
CA HIS A 788 146.16 34.23 15.17
C HIS A 788 146.14 34.62 13.66
N ARG A 789 144.94 35.03 13.22
CA ARG A 789 144.66 36.09 12.24
C ARG A 789 144.59 35.73 10.73
N GLN A 790 143.63 36.41 10.10
CA GLN A 790 143.36 36.59 8.66
C GLN A 790 142.62 35.45 7.93
N GLU A 791 141.84 35.86 6.93
CA GLU A 791 140.92 35.06 6.13
C GLU A 791 141.62 34.17 5.06
N ILE A 792 140.78 33.52 4.24
CA ILE A 792 141.02 33.09 2.83
C ILE A 792 141.45 31.63 2.55
N PHE A 793 140.50 30.91 1.92
CA PHE A 793 140.60 29.88 0.86
C PHE A 793 141.37 28.56 1.07
N THR A 794 140.71 27.46 0.66
CA THR A 794 141.10 26.61 -0.48
C THR A 794 139.96 25.61 -0.79
N VAL A 795 139.79 25.00 -1.97
CA VAL A 795 139.84 25.46 -3.39
C VAL A 795 139.28 24.32 -4.27
N GLU A 796 138.35 24.64 -5.17
CA GLU A 796 138.23 24.01 -6.50
C GLU A 796 137.98 25.19 -7.46
N LYS A 797 138.93 25.55 -8.33
CA LYS A 797 139.08 25.10 -9.72
C LYS A 797 137.79 25.25 -10.56
N ASN A 798 137.82 25.85 -11.75
CA ASN A 798 138.96 26.06 -12.68
C ASN A 798 138.65 27.19 -13.70
N ILE A 799 139.69 27.80 -14.31
CA ILE A 799 139.67 28.61 -15.57
C ILE A 799 138.89 29.97 -15.45
N GLU A 800 139.44 31.18 -15.66
CA GLU A 800 140.81 31.76 -15.72
C GLU A 800 140.68 33.32 -15.55
N LEU A 801 141.57 34.29 -15.84
CA LEU A 801 142.76 34.45 -16.69
C LEU A 801 143.69 35.59 -16.15
N SER A 802 144.86 35.77 -16.80
CA SER A 802 145.83 36.90 -16.77
C SER A 802 145.22 38.29 -17.14
N ALA A 803 145.74 39.50 -16.81
CA ALA A 803 146.91 40.05 -16.05
C ALA A 803 146.52 41.48 -15.54
N ALA A 804 147.10 42.16 -14.54
CA ALA A 804 148.43 42.21 -13.91
C ALA A 804 149.46 43.23 -14.52
N THR A 805 150.15 43.97 -13.62
CA THR A 805 151.36 44.84 -13.83
C THR A 805 151.16 46.22 -14.49
N HIS A 806 151.96 47.26 -14.22
CA HIS A 806 152.87 47.58 -13.10
C HIS A 806 153.11 49.12 -13.07
N ALA A 807 153.57 49.67 -11.93
CA ALA A 807 154.23 50.97 -11.86
C ALA A 807 155.75 50.78 -11.69
N PRO A 808 156.58 51.66 -12.30
CA PRO A 808 157.89 51.95 -11.74
C PRO A 808 158.18 53.46 -11.65
N THR A 809 158.81 53.88 -10.56
CA THR A 809 159.32 55.25 -10.36
C THR A 809 160.84 55.23 -10.44
N THR A 810 161.46 56.02 -11.31
CA THR A 810 162.89 56.34 -11.19
C THR A 810 163.17 57.76 -11.67
N GLN A 811 164.11 58.41 -10.98
CA GLN A 811 164.50 59.80 -11.11
C GLN A 811 165.98 59.83 -11.52
N GLU A 812 166.37 60.62 -12.52
CA GLU A 812 167.78 60.94 -12.72
C GLU A 812 167.99 62.38 -13.19
N LEU A 813 169.06 62.99 -12.70
CA LEU A 813 169.41 64.40 -12.90
C LEU A 813 170.48 64.54 -13.97
N ARG A 814 170.38 65.55 -14.84
CA ARG A 814 171.58 66.18 -15.43
C ARG A 814 171.53 67.70 -15.40
N PHE A 815 172.48 68.24 -14.66
CA PHE A 815 172.96 69.61 -14.74
C PHE A 815 174.09 69.61 -15.78
N GLU A 816 174.12 70.55 -16.73
CA GLU A 816 175.43 71.05 -17.18
C GLU A 816 175.34 72.53 -17.58
N HIS A 817 176.41 73.25 -17.27
CA HIS A 817 176.57 74.68 -17.48
C HIS A 817 178.06 74.89 -17.76
N LYS A 818 178.42 75.28 -18.99
CA LYS A 818 179.84 75.39 -19.38
C LYS A 818 180.16 76.62 -20.19
N LEU A 819 181.34 77.15 -19.90
CA LEU A 819 181.78 78.50 -20.22
C LEU A 819 182.30 78.66 -21.65
N ARG A 820 182.30 79.93 -22.09
CA ARG A 820 183.35 80.63 -22.86
C ARG A 820 184.58 79.80 -23.28
N LEU A 821 185.01 80.02 -24.53
CA LEU A 821 186.32 80.61 -24.92
C LEU A 821 186.34 80.74 -26.46
N SER A 822 186.27 81.96 -27.00
CA SER A 822 187.39 82.76 -27.57
C SER A 822 187.80 82.40 -29.01
N PRO A 823 188.25 83.36 -29.85
CA PRO A 823 188.26 83.17 -31.31
C PRO A 823 189.38 82.26 -31.84
N ALA A 824 189.08 81.73 -33.03
CA ALA A 824 189.93 80.90 -33.87
C ALA A 824 191.37 81.40 -34.10
N ARG A 825 192.25 80.44 -34.35
CA ARG A 825 193.18 80.53 -35.48
C ARG A 825 192.61 79.72 -36.65
N ASP A 826 192.44 80.39 -37.79
CA ASP A 826 192.72 79.87 -39.13
C ASP A 826 191.85 78.73 -39.70
N SER A 827 190.53 78.95 -39.70
CA SER A 827 189.70 78.86 -40.92
C SER A 827 189.51 77.51 -41.65
N ALA A 828 189.50 76.35 -40.98
CA ALA A 828 189.28 75.04 -41.66
C ALA A 828 188.13 74.16 -41.13
N GLU A 829 187.65 74.37 -39.90
CA GLU A 829 186.90 73.33 -39.16
C GLU A 829 185.36 73.56 -39.07
N VAL A 830 184.89 74.78 -39.34
CA VAL A 830 183.51 75.22 -39.05
C VAL A 830 182.44 74.41 -39.80
N THR A 831 182.67 74.06 -41.06
CA THR A 831 181.62 73.52 -41.95
C THR A 831 181.02 72.19 -41.46
N ARG A 832 181.84 71.31 -40.86
CA ARG A 832 181.39 69.95 -40.46
C ARG A 832 180.42 69.92 -39.27
N LEU A 833 180.47 70.94 -38.40
CA LEU A 833 179.60 71.00 -37.22
C LEU A 833 178.18 71.47 -37.57
N GLN A 834 178.00 72.12 -38.71
CA GLN A 834 176.73 72.72 -39.10
C GLN A 834 175.74 71.66 -39.62
N ASP A 835 176.21 70.66 -40.37
CA ASP A 835 175.40 69.55 -40.89
C ASP A 835 174.77 68.71 -39.76
N SER A 836 175.58 68.31 -38.78
CA SER A 836 175.17 67.45 -37.65
C SER A 836 174.01 68.04 -36.82
N ASN A 837 173.96 69.37 -36.70
CA ASN A 837 172.90 70.06 -35.97
C ASN A 837 171.54 69.97 -36.69
N THR A 838 171.53 69.96 -38.04
CA THR A 838 170.28 69.81 -38.81
C THR A 838 169.66 68.42 -38.62
N GLN A 839 170.50 67.39 -38.48
CA GLN A 839 170.06 66.01 -38.34
C GLN A 839 169.34 65.78 -37.00
N LEU A 840 169.87 66.32 -35.90
CA LEU A 840 169.22 66.25 -34.59
C LEU A 840 167.88 67.01 -34.52
N GLN A 841 167.72 68.08 -35.30
CA GLN A 841 166.44 68.79 -35.38
C GLN A 841 165.35 67.98 -36.08
N THR A 842 165.69 67.13 -37.06
CA THR A 842 164.69 66.28 -37.73
C THR A 842 164.24 65.10 -36.86
N GLU A 843 165.11 64.51 -36.05
CA GLU A 843 164.71 63.48 -35.07
C GLU A 843 163.79 64.05 -33.98
N ASN A 844 164.10 65.24 -33.45
CA ASN A 844 163.28 65.88 -32.42
C ASN A 844 161.87 66.24 -32.94
N ALA A 845 161.79 66.72 -34.19
CA ALA A 845 160.50 66.94 -34.86
C ALA A 845 159.70 65.63 -35.03
N ARG A 846 160.35 64.51 -35.37
CA ARG A 846 159.71 63.20 -35.48
C ARG A 846 159.15 62.71 -34.14
N LEU A 847 159.95 62.76 -33.07
CA LEU A 847 159.51 62.34 -31.73
C LEU A 847 158.32 63.17 -31.23
N SER A 848 158.25 64.45 -31.56
CA SER A 848 157.10 65.31 -31.26
C SER A 848 155.80 64.83 -31.96
N VAL A 849 155.90 64.36 -33.21
CA VAL A 849 154.78 63.76 -33.95
C VAL A 849 154.39 62.40 -33.35
N ASP A 850 155.35 61.55 -33.00
CA ASP A 850 155.09 60.24 -32.39
C ASP A 850 154.38 60.38 -31.03
N VAL A 851 154.76 61.38 -30.21
CA VAL A 851 154.06 61.73 -28.95
C VAL A 851 152.64 62.24 -29.21
N ALA A 852 152.43 63.08 -30.22
CA ALA A 852 151.08 63.55 -30.59
C ALA A 852 150.19 62.40 -31.12
N ALA A 853 150.76 61.46 -31.89
CA ALA A 853 150.06 60.27 -32.36
C ALA A 853 149.61 59.39 -31.18
N LEU A 854 150.52 59.09 -30.23
CA LEU A 854 150.18 58.34 -29.01
C LEU A 854 149.13 59.07 -28.16
N GLY A 855 149.19 60.41 -28.05
CA GLY A 855 148.14 61.21 -27.39
C GLY A 855 146.76 61.07 -28.04
N SER A 856 146.70 61.05 -29.38
CA SER A 856 145.44 60.80 -30.10
C SER A 856 144.95 59.35 -29.95
N GLN A 857 145.86 58.38 -29.82
CA GLN A 857 145.53 56.98 -29.60
C GLN A 857 145.02 56.72 -28.17
N ILE A 858 145.62 57.36 -27.16
CA ILE A 858 145.15 57.33 -25.76
C ILE A 858 143.77 57.97 -25.63
N THR A 859 143.53 59.12 -26.26
CA THR A 859 142.20 59.76 -26.24
C THR A 859 141.15 58.95 -27.00
N SER A 860 141.51 58.30 -28.11
CA SER A 860 140.64 57.34 -28.81
C SER A 860 140.26 56.14 -27.93
N LEU A 861 141.26 55.49 -27.31
CA LEU A 861 141.04 54.36 -26.38
C LEU A 861 140.22 54.76 -25.15
N ASN A 862 140.46 55.93 -24.57
CA ASN A 862 139.66 56.43 -23.45
C ASN A 862 138.20 56.71 -23.85
N THR A 863 137.98 57.21 -25.08
CA THR A 863 136.63 57.39 -25.63
C THR A 863 135.92 56.04 -25.81
N GLN A 864 136.62 55.02 -26.31
CA GLN A 864 136.10 53.65 -26.41
C GLN A 864 135.81 53.04 -25.02
N HIS A 865 136.68 53.28 -24.03
CA HIS A 865 136.49 52.80 -22.67
C HIS A 865 135.25 53.42 -22.01
N VAL A 866 135.05 54.73 -22.14
CA VAL A 866 133.83 55.41 -21.65
C VAL A 866 132.58 54.91 -22.38
N ALA A 867 132.65 54.66 -23.70
CA ALA A 867 131.53 54.11 -24.45
C ALA A 867 131.16 52.68 -24.00
N LEU A 868 132.17 51.82 -23.74
CA LEU A 868 131.96 50.47 -23.20
C LEU A 868 131.46 50.49 -21.74
N GLN A 869 131.94 51.44 -20.93
CA GLN A 869 131.45 51.64 -19.57
C GLN A 869 129.99 52.09 -19.55
N LEU A 870 129.60 52.98 -20.47
CA LEU A 870 128.20 53.40 -20.65
C LEU A 870 127.34 52.21 -21.10
N ALA A 871 127.78 51.45 -22.12
CA ALA A 871 127.07 50.27 -22.61
C ALA A 871 126.90 49.20 -21.51
N ASN A 872 127.94 48.94 -20.71
CA ASN A 872 127.84 48.03 -19.56
C ASN A 872 126.86 48.56 -18.49
N SER A 873 126.78 49.88 -18.26
CA SER A 873 125.80 50.46 -17.34
C SER A 873 124.36 50.37 -17.87
N GLN A 874 124.17 50.46 -19.19
CA GLN A 874 122.88 50.27 -19.85
C GLN A 874 122.44 48.80 -19.79
N LEU A 875 123.32 47.86 -20.14
CA LEU A 875 123.06 46.42 -20.03
C LEU A 875 122.80 45.98 -18.58
N ALA A 876 123.43 46.61 -17.58
CA ALA A 876 123.12 46.38 -16.17
C ALA A 876 121.72 46.88 -15.80
N ALA A 877 121.34 48.08 -16.25
CA ALA A 877 119.99 48.61 -16.02
C ALA A 877 118.90 47.79 -16.74
N GLU A 878 119.15 47.36 -17.98
CA GLU A 878 118.27 46.49 -18.76
C GLU A 878 118.09 45.12 -18.09
N LYS A 879 119.17 44.53 -17.58
CA LYS A 879 119.12 43.31 -16.76
C LYS A 879 118.27 43.52 -15.50
N ASP A 880 118.45 44.63 -14.79
CA ASP A 880 117.69 44.92 -13.57
C ASP A 880 116.21 45.25 -13.84
N THR A 881 115.84 45.71 -15.04
CA THR A 881 114.44 45.78 -15.48
C THR A 881 113.88 44.40 -15.85
N LEU A 882 114.62 43.59 -16.61
CA LEU A 882 114.19 42.24 -17.00
C LEU A 882 114.03 41.32 -15.77
N LEU A 883 114.88 41.46 -14.74
CA LEU A 883 114.70 40.74 -13.48
C LEU A 883 113.40 41.12 -12.76
N LYS A 884 113.02 42.40 -12.77
CA LYS A 884 111.74 42.86 -12.19
C LYS A 884 110.54 42.39 -12.99
N GLU A 885 110.64 42.34 -14.31
CA GLU A 885 109.60 41.75 -15.18
C GLU A 885 109.46 40.24 -14.95
N ILE A 886 110.57 39.52 -14.79
CA ILE A 886 110.58 38.10 -14.43
C ILE A 886 109.96 37.87 -13.04
N ASP A 887 110.29 38.69 -12.04
CA ASP A 887 109.71 38.59 -10.70
C ASP A 887 108.21 38.93 -10.69
N ALA A 888 107.77 39.90 -11.50
CA ALA A 888 106.35 40.23 -11.68
C ALA A 888 105.58 39.09 -12.36
N LEU A 889 106.09 38.55 -13.47
CA LEU A 889 105.50 37.39 -14.15
C LEU A 889 105.48 36.14 -13.26
N GLN A 890 106.48 35.96 -12.39
CA GLN A 890 106.45 34.90 -11.38
C GLN A 890 105.38 35.12 -10.29
N GLN A 891 105.04 36.38 -9.95
CA GLN A 891 103.94 36.68 -9.03
C GLN A 891 102.58 36.47 -9.69
N GLU A 892 102.38 36.95 -10.92
CA GLU A 892 101.17 36.69 -11.71
C GLU A 892 100.94 35.19 -11.92
N HIS A 893 101.98 34.42 -12.26
CA HIS A 893 101.88 32.96 -12.38
C HIS A 893 101.53 32.28 -11.05
N LYS A 894 102.04 32.77 -9.91
CA LYS A 894 101.68 32.23 -8.58
C LYS A 894 100.21 32.52 -8.24
N HIS A 895 99.70 33.72 -8.58
CA HIS A 895 98.29 34.05 -8.40
C HIS A 895 97.38 33.25 -9.33
N ALA A 896 97.71 33.13 -10.62
CA ALA A 896 96.96 32.28 -11.55
C ALA A 896 96.90 30.80 -11.11
N LEU A 897 97.97 30.28 -10.48
CA LEU A 897 97.97 28.93 -9.89
C LEU A 897 97.07 28.83 -8.64
N GLN A 898 97.01 29.87 -7.81
CA GLN A 898 96.09 29.95 -6.66
C GLN A 898 94.62 30.03 -7.12
N ASP A 899 94.34 30.83 -8.15
CA ASP A 899 93.01 30.95 -8.76
C ASP A 899 92.59 29.63 -9.42
N GLN A 900 93.50 28.93 -10.12
CA GLN A 900 93.23 27.59 -10.65
C GLN A 900 92.87 26.59 -9.55
N VAL A 901 93.62 26.58 -8.43
CA VAL A 901 93.35 25.65 -7.31
C VAL A 901 92.03 26.00 -6.61
N THR A 902 91.71 27.27 -6.39
CA THR A 902 90.43 27.66 -5.77
C THR A 902 89.23 27.37 -6.68
N LEU A 903 89.35 27.58 -8.00
CA LEU A 903 88.34 27.18 -8.98
C LEU A 903 88.15 25.66 -9.04
N GLN A 904 89.23 24.86 -8.93
CA GLN A 904 89.13 23.40 -8.86
C GLN A 904 88.38 22.98 -7.58
N CYS A 905 88.74 23.51 -6.41
CA CYS A 905 88.04 23.21 -5.16
C CYS A 905 86.54 23.56 -5.22
N LEU A 906 86.18 24.70 -5.84
CA LEU A 906 84.78 25.09 -6.05
C LEU A 906 84.05 24.17 -7.03
N HIS A 907 84.73 23.72 -8.10
CA HIS A 907 84.16 22.75 -9.04
C HIS A 907 83.93 21.38 -8.39
N ASP A 908 84.88 20.90 -7.61
CA ASP A 908 84.79 19.63 -6.88
C ASP A 908 83.67 19.69 -5.82
N GLN A 909 83.56 20.80 -5.09
CA GLN A 909 82.46 21.05 -4.15
C GLN A 909 81.10 21.06 -4.86
N LEU A 910 80.93 21.87 -5.91
CA LEU A 910 79.66 21.94 -6.66
C LEU A 910 79.29 20.60 -7.30
N SER A 911 80.27 19.80 -7.71
CA SER A 911 80.04 18.44 -8.22
C SER A 911 79.56 17.49 -7.12
N ALA A 912 80.14 17.55 -5.93
CA ALA A 912 79.70 16.78 -4.77
C ALA A 912 78.29 17.19 -4.27
N GLU A 913 77.99 18.49 -4.26
CA GLU A 913 76.66 19.02 -3.94
C GLU A 913 75.61 18.58 -4.97
N TYR A 914 75.93 18.63 -6.28
CA TYR A 914 75.06 18.13 -7.34
C TYR A 914 74.82 16.62 -7.23
N GLU A 915 75.86 15.84 -6.94
CA GLU A 915 75.75 14.40 -6.69
C GLU A 915 74.86 14.10 -5.47
N SER A 916 75.00 14.85 -4.37
CA SER A 916 74.13 14.70 -3.19
C SER A 916 72.68 15.00 -3.56
N LEU A 917 72.42 16.17 -4.15
CA LEU A 917 71.08 16.58 -4.56
C LEU A 917 70.42 15.58 -5.52
N ASN A 918 71.21 14.95 -6.41
CA ASN A 918 70.69 13.91 -7.29
C ASN A 918 70.42 12.58 -6.54
N LYS A 919 71.23 12.21 -5.54
CA LYS A 919 70.93 11.07 -4.64
C LYS A 919 69.65 11.31 -3.83
N ASP A 920 69.48 12.51 -3.29
CA ASP A 920 68.30 12.90 -2.50
C ASP A 920 67.03 12.93 -3.37
N LYS A 921 67.14 13.42 -4.61
CA LYS A 921 66.09 13.39 -5.62
C LYS A 921 65.65 11.97 -5.99
N GLU A 922 66.57 11.01 -6.16
CA GLU A 922 66.18 9.62 -6.43
C GLU A 922 65.62 8.90 -5.18
N GLN A 923 66.06 9.27 -3.97
CA GLN A 923 65.42 8.84 -2.71
C GLN A 923 63.98 9.38 -2.59
N LEU A 924 63.75 10.68 -2.85
CA LEU A 924 62.42 11.27 -2.87
C LEU A 924 61.52 10.62 -3.93
N LYS A 925 62.05 10.25 -5.09
CA LYS A 925 61.34 9.44 -6.10
C LYS A 925 61.06 8.01 -5.67
N ALA A 926 61.82 7.42 -4.73
CA ALA A 926 61.45 6.15 -4.11
C ALA A 926 60.28 6.37 -3.17
N ALA A 927 60.43 7.24 -2.16
CA ALA A 927 59.37 7.58 -1.21
C ALA A 927 58.05 7.99 -1.87
N VAL A 928 58.07 8.77 -2.97
CA VAL A 928 56.86 9.15 -3.72
C VAL A 928 56.23 7.97 -4.49
N ARG A 929 56.99 6.94 -4.87
CA ARG A 929 56.41 5.68 -5.42
C ARG A 929 55.83 4.83 -4.30
N ASP A 930 56.53 4.72 -3.19
CA ASP A 930 56.15 3.87 -2.07
C ASP A 930 54.88 4.39 -1.40
N LEU A 931 54.83 5.70 -1.06
CA LEU A 931 53.62 6.40 -0.59
C LEU A 931 52.45 6.30 -1.58
N ARG A 932 52.71 6.26 -2.90
CA ARG A 932 51.66 6.07 -3.92
C ARG A 932 51.14 4.64 -3.95
N GLN A 933 51.93 3.65 -3.55
CA GLN A 933 51.47 2.27 -3.40
C GLN A 933 50.71 2.10 -2.09
N GLU A 934 51.24 2.60 -0.97
CA GLU A 934 50.51 2.66 0.31
C GLU A 934 49.15 3.35 0.17
N THR A 935 49.06 4.45 -0.61
CA THR A 935 47.80 5.15 -0.90
C THR A 935 46.81 4.30 -1.73
N ARG A 936 47.27 3.33 -2.53
CA ARG A 936 46.41 2.38 -3.24
C ARG A 936 45.96 1.26 -2.33
N ASP A 937 46.91 0.63 -1.63
CA ASP A 937 46.66 -0.47 -0.70
C ASP A 937 45.68 -0.02 0.42
N ALA A 938 45.81 1.22 0.89
CA ALA A 938 44.87 1.85 1.81
C ALA A 938 43.47 2.08 1.21
N ARG A 939 43.35 2.42 -0.08
CA ARG A 939 42.05 2.57 -0.76
C ARG A 939 41.38 1.23 -1.01
N GLU A 940 42.13 0.23 -1.44
CA GLU A 940 41.63 -1.13 -1.68
C GLU A 940 41.17 -1.78 -0.36
N THR A 941 41.90 -1.56 0.74
CA THR A 941 41.47 -2.01 2.08
C THR A 941 40.27 -1.23 2.63
N ILE A 942 40.19 0.09 2.43
CA ILE A 942 38.98 0.87 2.76
C ILE A 942 37.77 0.36 1.97
N GLN A 943 37.89 0.21 0.65
CA GLN A 943 36.79 -0.28 -0.20
C GLN A 943 36.33 -1.70 0.19
N SER A 944 37.27 -2.57 0.58
CA SER A 944 36.95 -3.89 1.12
C SER A 944 36.26 -3.83 2.50
N GLN A 945 36.54 -2.83 3.32
CA GLN A 945 35.87 -2.62 4.60
C GLN A 945 34.48 -1.99 4.43
N GLU A 946 34.33 -1.03 3.50
CA GLU A 946 33.03 -0.43 3.14
C GLU A 946 32.06 -1.51 2.65
N GLN A 947 32.47 -2.34 1.68
CA GLN A 947 31.68 -3.51 1.27
C GLN A 947 31.33 -4.41 2.46
N ARG A 948 32.31 -4.71 3.34
CA ARG A 948 32.05 -5.59 4.49
C ARG A 948 31.09 -4.97 5.52
N ILE A 949 31.00 -3.65 5.60
CA ILE A 949 30.03 -2.93 6.43
C ILE A 949 28.64 -2.97 5.79
N GLU A 950 28.51 -2.75 4.47
CA GLU A 950 27.24 -2.88 3.74
C GLU A 950 26.67 -4.30 3.90
N GLU A 951 27.50 -5.32 3.68
CA GLU A 951 27.20 -6.73 3.88
C GLU A 951 26.66 -7.05 5.28
N LEU A 952 27.36 -6.62 6.33
CA LEU A 952 26.94 -6.83 7.72
C LEU A 952 25.68 -6.03 8.07
N THR A 953 25.47 -4.88 7.45
CA THR A 953 24.25 -4.07 7.61
C THR A 953 23.06 -4.74 6.96
N ALA A 954 23.22 -5.30 5.76
CA ALA A 954 22.19 -6.09 5.07
C ALA A 954 21.82 -7.36 5.87
N GLN A 955 22.81 -8.10 6.38
CA GLN A 955 22.57 -9.25 7.26
C GLN A 955 21.84 -8.83 8.56
N THR A 956 22.26 -7.72 9.18
CA THR A 956 21.61 -7.19 10.39
C THR A 956 20.15 -6.82 10.14
N ASN A 957 19.84 -6.18 9.01
CA ASN A 957 18.47 -5.82 8.66
C ASN A 957 17.62 -7.04 8.31
N SER A 958 18.16 -8.04 7.60
CA SER A 958 17.48 -9.32 7.35
C SER A 958 17.20 -10.12 8.64
N MET A 959 18.04 -9.96 9.67
CA MET A 959 17.80 -10.56 10.99
C MET A 959 16.74 -9.80 11.81
N LYS A 960 16.57 -8.48 11.59
CA LYS A 960 15.48 -7.70 12.19
C LYS A 960 14.13 -8.08 11.61
N THR A 961 14.00 -8.10 10.27
CA THR A 961 12.74 -8.49 9.62
C THR A 961 12.35 -9.93 10.01
N CYS A 962 13.29 -10.88 9.99
CA CYS A 962 13.03 -12.24 10.46
C CYS A 962 12.62 -12.30 11.96
N HIS A 963 13.04 -11.36 12.80
CA HIS A 963 12.60 -11.26 14.20
C HIS A 963 11.19 -10.66 14.30
N GLU A 964 10.89 -9.65 13.49
CA GLU A 964 9.59 -8.99 13.39
C GLU A 964 8.52 -9.96 12.84
N ASP A 965 8.82 -10.69 11.76
CA ASP A 965 7.99 -11.77 11.20
C ASP A 965 7.68 -12.84 12.25
N LEU A 966 8.69 -13.26 13.01
CA LEU A 966 8.54 -14.27 14.06
C LEU A 966 7.74 -13.74 15.26
N ALA A 967 7.81 -12.43 15.54
CA ALA A 967 6.94 -11.78 16.53
C ALA A 967 5.49 -11.70 16.04
N ILE A 968 5.25 -11.32 14.78
CA ILE A 968 3.93 -11.32 14.14
C ILE A 968 3.30 -12.71 14.23
N LEU A 969 4.01 -13.75 13.75
CA LEU A 969 3.54 -15.14 13.74
C LEU A 969 3.22 -15.68 15.15
N ARG A 970 3.95 -15.22 16.18
CA ARG A 970 3.62 -15.50 17.59
C ARG A 970 2.32 -14.82 18.04
N THR A 971 2.08 -13.57 17.64
CA THR A 971 0.81 -12.90 17.96
C THR A 971 -0.37 -13.53 17.22
N GLU A 972 -0.19 -13.96 15.98
CA GLU A 972 -1.20 -14.69 15.20
C GLU A 972 -1.52 -16.05 15.82
N HIS A 973 -0.51 -16.82 16.22
CA HIS A 973 -0.72 -18.06 16.97
C HIS A 973 -1.46 -17.82 18.30
N SER A 974 -1.19 -16.71 19.00
CA SER A 974 -1.92 -16.35 20.21
C SER A 974 -3.38 -16.03 19.92
N LYS A 975 -3.66 -15.15 18.94
CA LYS A 975 -5.01 -14.82 18.48
C LYS A 975 -5.79 -16.08 18.13
N LEU A 976 -5.24 -16.92 17.25
CA LEU A 976 -5.87 -18.16 16.81
C LEU A 976 -6.14 -19.14 17.97
N THR A 977 -5.26 -19.17 18.99
CA THR A 977 -5.47 -19.97 20.21
C THR A 977 -6.67 -19.46 21.02
N ASP A 978 -6.84 -18.13 21.12
CA ASP A 978 -7.97 -17.50 21.79
C ASP A 978 -9.26 -17.58 20.96
N ASP A 979 -9.18 -17.50 19.63
CA ASP A 979 -10.29 -17.76 18.72
C ASP A 979 -10.81 -19.20 18.84
N PHE A 980 -9.91 -20.20 18.95
CA PHE A 980 -10.32 -21.57 19.26
C PHE A 980 -11.02 -21.67 20.62
N ARG A 981 -10.53 -21.00 21.67
CA ARG A 981 -11.20 -20.95 22.99
C ARG A 981 -12.59 -20.32 22.88
N ASN A 982 -12.73 -19.22 22.14
CA ASN A 982 -13.99 -18.53 21.88
C ASN A 982 -14.96 -19.40 21.07
N LEU A 983 -14.47 -20.18 20.10
CA LEU A 983 -15.26 -21.12 19.32
C LEU A 983 -15.79 -22.27 20.18
N PHE A 984 -14.97 -22.84 21.07
CA PHE A 984 -15.43 -23.85 22.04
C PHE A 984 -16.45 -23.27 23.03
N ALA A 985 -16.21 -22.07 23.56
CA ALA A 985 -17.13 -21.41 24.49
C ALA A 985 -18.48 -21.07 23.84
N THR A 986 -18.49 -20.60 22.59
CA THR A 986 -19.73 -20.35 21.84
C THR A 986 -20.44 -21.65 21.45
N SER A 987 -19.71 -22.71 21.09
CA SER A 987 -20.28 -24.03 20.83
C SER A 987 -21.04 -24.60 22.05
N ASP A 988 -20.45 -24.54 23.25
CA ASP A 988 -21.13 -24.99 24.47
C ASP A 988 -22.29 -24.05 24.89
N ARG A 989 -22.26 -22.75 24.54
CA ARG A 989 -23.44 -21.85 24.70
C ARG A 989 -24.59 -22.29 23.81
N PHE A 990 -24.39 -22.40 22.49
CA PHE A 990 -25.44 -22.84 21.54
C PHE A 990 -26.02 -24.21 21.89
N LYS A 991 -25.17 -25.13 22.38
CA LYS A 991 -25.57 -26.47 22.85
C LYS A 991 -26.41 -26.44 24.12
N ASN A 992 -26.34 -25.39 24.94
CA ASN A 992 -27.21 -25.18 26.10
C ASN A 992 -28.48 -24.41 25.71
N GLU A 993 -28.40 -23.43 24.81
CA GLU A 993 -29.55 -22.75 24.22
C GLU A 993 -30.47 -23.74 23.48
N TYR A 994 -29.90 -24.66 22.69
CA TYR A 994 -30.64 -25.74 22.03
C TYR A 994 -31.41 -26.63 23.02
N LYS A 995 -30.83 -26.98 24.18
CA LYS A 995 -31.53 -27.73 25.23
C LYS A 995 -32.69 -26.93 25.81
N ASN A 996 -32.45 -25.65 26.12
CA ASN A 996 -33.46 -24.75 26.68
C ASN A 996 -34.65 -24.59 25.72
N ILE A 997 -34.39 -24.37 24.41
CA ILE A 997 -35.42 -24.34 23.36
C ILE A 997 -36.15 -25.68 23.26
N GLN A 998 -35.44 -26.82 23.36
CA GLN A 998 -36.05 -28.14 23.35
C GLN A 998 -36.95 -28.39 24.58
N GLU A 999 -36.65 -27.78 25.74
CA GLU A 999 -37.48 -27.86 26.94
C GLU A 999 -38.68 -26.90 26.89
N GLN A 1000 -38.50 -25.68 26.38
CA GLN A 1000 -39.61 -24.75 26.08
C GLN A 1000 -40.59 -25.37 25.07
N TYR A 1001 -40.11 -26.03 24.01
CA TYR A 1001 -40.95 -26.76 23.07
C TYR A 1001 -41.75 -27.89 23.73
N LYS A 1002 -41.18 -28.62 24.70
CA LYS A 1002 -41.92 -29.63 25.49
C LYS A 1002 -43.01 -28.97 26.33
N MET A 1003 -42.72 -27.85 26.99
CA MET A 1003 -43.70 -27.09 27.79
C MET A 1003 -44.89 -26.63 26.93
N ILE A 1004 -44.61 -25.89 25.84
CA ILE A 1004 -45.64 -25.38 24.91
C ILE A 1004 -46.48 -26.53 24.33
N ARG A 1005 -45.86 -27.69 24.03
CA ARG A 1005 -46.59 -28.88 23.56
C ARG A 1005 -47.53 -29.47 24.62
N MET A 1006 -47.17 -29.43 25.90
CA MET A 1006 -48.07 -29.84 26.99
C MET A 1006 -49.20 -28.83 27.19
N GLU A 1007 -48.90 -27.54 27.17
CA GLU A 1007 -49.90 -26.45 27.29
C GLU A 1007 -50.92 -26.50 26.14
N HIS A 1008 -50.47 -26.63 24.89
CA HIS A 1008 -51.34 -26.84 23.72
C HIS A 1008 -52.23 -28.08 23.87
N SER A 1009 -51.69 -29.17 24.45
CA SER A 1009 -52.47 -30.40 24.69
C SER A 1009 -53.54 -30.18 25.76
N SER A 1010 -53.25 -29.39 26.80
CA SER A 1010 -54.19 -29.00 27.86
C SER A 1010 -55.28 -28.07 27.33
N LEU A 1011 -54.91 -27.02 26.61
CA LEU A 1011 -55.84 -26.07 25.98
C LEU A 1011 -56.76 -26.76 24.95
N LYS A 1012 -56.24 -27.76 24.21
CA LYS A 1012 -57.07 -28.58 23.31
C LYS A 1012 -58.10 -29.41 24.07
N LEU A 1013 -57.75 -29.98 25.23
CA LEU A 1013 -58.70 -30.69 26.09
C LEU A 1013 -59.79 -29.73 26.59
N GLN A 1014 -59.40 -28.58 27.17
CA GLN A 1014 -60.32 -27.57 27.68
C GLN A 1014 -61.27 -27.02 26.60
N ASN A 1015 -60.78 -26.82 25.37
CA ASN A 1015 -61.63 -26.41 24.24
C ASN A 1015 -62.63 -27.51 23.85
N THR A 1016 -62.24 -28.78 23.95
CA THR A 1016 -63.13 -29.93 23.73
C THR A 1016 -64.22 -30.00 24.81
N GLU A 1017 -63.88 -29.74 26.07
CA GLU A 1017 -64.81 -29.66 27.21
C GLU A 1017 -65.82 -28.51 27.03
N LEU A 1018 -65.34 -27.30 26.74
CA LEU A 1018 -66.19 -26.13 26.47
C LEU A 1018 -67.11 -26.32 25.26
N THR A 1019 -66.64 -27.03 24.22
CA THR A 1019 -67.48 -27.41 23.07
C THR A 1019 -68.59 -28.38 23.49
N GLY A 1020 -68.30 -29.32 24.39
CA GLY A 1020 -69.30 -30.21 24.99
C GLY A 1020 -70.35 -29.45 25.81
N GLU A 1021 -69.93 -28.50 26.66
CA GLU A 1021 -70.85 -27.64 27.41
C GLU A 1021 -71.73 -26.78 26.49
N LEU A 1022 -71.15 -26.19 25.44
CA LEU A 1022 -71.88 -25.40 24.45
C LEU A 1022 -72.96 -26.23 23.75
N ASN A 1023 -72.64 -27.46 23.34
CA ASN A 1023 -73.62 -28.37 22.72
C ASN A 1023 -74.75 -28.72 23.69
N ALA A 1024 -74.43 -29.06 24.95
CA ALA A 1024 -75.44 -29.32 25.98
C ALA A 1024 -76.35 -28.09 26.24
N LYS A 1025 -75.81 -26.86 26.11
CA LYS A 1025 -76.61 -25.63 26.18
C LYS A 1025 -77.46 -25.40 24.94
N GLN A 1026 -76.98 -25.73 23.74
CA GLN A 1026 -77.82 -25.70 22.53
C GLN A 1026 -79.00 -26.68 22.65
N ASP A 1027 -78.78 -27.91 23.13
CA ASP A 1027 -79.86 -28.87 23.34
C ASP A 1027 -80.86 -28.41 24.41
N GLN A 1028 -80.37 -27.80 25.50
CA GLN A 1028 -81.24 -27.18 26.50
C GLN A 1028 -82.11 -26.06 25.89
N VAL A 1029 -81.58 -25.25 24.96
CA VAL A 1029 -82.34 -24.24 24.21
C VAL A 1029 -83.35 -24.87 23.25
N ARG A 1030 -82.98 -25.91 22.48
CA ARG A 1030 -83.90 -26.65 21.58
C ARG A 1030 -85.09 -27.23 22.36
N LEU A 1031 -84.85 -27.84 23.52
CA LEU A 1031 -85.89 -28.38 24.39
C LEU A 1031 -86.84 -27.28 24.92
N LEU A 1032 -86.29 -26.15 25.38
CA LEU A 1032 -87.11 -25.01 25.83
C LEU A 1032 -87.94 -24.41 24.69
N GLN A 1033 -87.40 -24.38 23.46
CA GLN A 1033 -88.11 -23.89 22.29
C GLN A 1033 -89.26 -24.83 21.87
N ILE A 1034 -89.08 -26.15 22.00
CA ILE A 1034 -90.14 -27.15 21.80
C ILE A 1034 -91.27 -26.97 22.85
N GLU A 1035 -90.93 -26.79 24.13
CA GLU A 1035 -91.96 -26.53 25.17
C GLU A 1035 -92.67 -25.18 24.96
N TYR A 1036 -91.95 -24.14 24.54
CA TYR A 1036 -92.55 -22.87 24.16
C TYR A 1036 -93.59 -23.03 23.04
N SER A 1037 -93.27 -23.75 21.96
CA SER A 1037 -94.21 -24.03 20.88
C SER A 1037 -95.43 -24.85 21.33
N LYS A 1038 -95.27 -25.83 22.22
CA LYS A 1038 -96.41 -26.58 22.81
C LYS A 1038 -97.33 -25.67 23.63
N VAL A 1039 -96.77 -24.76 24.44
CA VAL A 1039 -97.54 -23.80 25.23
C VAL A 1039 -98.25 -22.80 24.32
N GLN A 1040 -97.57 -22.31 23.27
CA GLN A 1040 -98.16 -21.42 22.26
C GLN A 1040 -99.37 -22.07 21.58
N GLN A 1041 -99.23 -23.29 21.05
CA GLN A 1041 -100.34 -24.04 20.42
C GLN A 1041 -101.52 -24.24 21.39
N ARG A 1042 -101.25 -24.50 22.68
CA ARG A 1042 -102.30 -24.62 23.69
C ARG A 1042 -103.02 -23.29 23.95
N CYS A 1043 -102.32 -22.17 23.94
CA CYS A 1043 -102.92 -20.84 24.02
C CYS A 1043 -103.77 -20.52 22.78
N GLU A 1044 -103.29 -20.86 21.57
CA GLU A 1044 -104.02 -20.68 20.31
C GLU A 1044 -105.34 -21.49 20.29
N MET A 1045 -105.31 -22.77 20.71
CA MET A 1045 -106.54 -23.57 20.85
C MET A 1045 -107.50 -23.03 21.91
N LEU A 1046 -107.01 -22.47 23.01
CA LEU A 1046 -107.85 -21.83 24.04
C LEU A 1046 -108.49 -20.54 23.53
N ILE A 1047 -107.78 -19.75 22.71
CA ILE A 1047 -108.32 -18.55 22.06
C ILE A 1047 -109.43 -18.95 21.07
N GLN A 1048 -109.22 -19.98 20.25
CA GLN A 1048 -110.22 -20.47 19.30
C GLN A 1048 -111.48 -20.96 20.02
N ASN A 1049 -111.35 -21.87 20.99
CA ASN A 1049 -112.47 -22.40 21.77
C ASN A 1049 -113.26 -21.28 22.49
N ASN A 1050 -112.58 -20.26 23.00
CA ASN A 1050 -113.25 -19.11 23.61
C ASN A 1050 -114.01 -18.25 22.58
N ALA A 1051 -113.49 -18.11 21.35
CA ALA A 1051 -114.19 -17.44 20.25
C ALA A 1051 -115.42 -18.25 19.78
N ASP A 1052 -115.31 -19.58 19.74
CA ASP A 1052 -116.39 -20.50 19.38
C ASP A 1052 -117.53 -20.41 20.42
N LEU A 1053 -117.22 -20.53 21.72
CA LEU A 1053 -118.18 -20.36 22.82
C LEU A 1053 -118.85 -18.98 22.81
N ASP A 1054 -118.10 -17.92 22.52
CA ASP A 1054 -118.66 -16.57 22.42
C ASP A 1054 -119.47 -16.36 21.12
N SER A 1055 -119.41 -17.29 20.15
CA SER A 1055 -120.30 -17.35 18.99
C SER A 1055 -121.60 -18.11 19.31
N GLU A 1056 -121.51 -19.26 20.00
CA GLU A 1056 -122.68 -20.02 20.49
C GLU A 1056 -123.52 -19.17 21.44
N ARG A 1057 -122.86 -18.44 22.34
CA ARG A 1057 -123.49 -17.47 23.25
C ARG A 1057 -124.26 -16.37 22.50
N LYS A 1058 -123.74 -15.87 21.37
CA LYS A 1058 -124.44 -14.87 20.54
C LYS A 1058 -125.68 -15.50 19.89
N ALA A 1059 -125.54 -16.67 19.27
CA ALA A 1059 -126.68 -17.40 18.68
C ALA A 1059 -127.77 -17.73 19.72
N LEU A 1060 -127.40 -18.10 20.95
CA LEU A 1060 -128.33 -18.28 22.07
C LEU A 1060 -129.05 -16.98 22.46
N MET A 1061 -128.34 -15.85 22.52
CA MET A 1061 -128.95 -14.53 22.80
C MET A 1061 -129.89 -14.07 21.66
N ASP A 1062 -129.56 -14.36 20.41
CA ASP A 1062 -130.42 -14.08 19.25
C ASP A 1062 -131.70 -14.94 19.30
N ASN A 1063 -131.57 -16.24 19.63
CA ASN A 1063 -132.72 -17.14 19.81
C ASN A 1063 -133.64 -16.69 20.97
N VAL A 1064 -133.06 -16.26 22.10
CA VAL A 1064 -133.82 -15.67 23.22
C VAL A 1064 -134.53 -14.37 22.79
N SER A 1065 -133.87 -13.55 21.98
CA SER A 1065 -134.44 -12.29 21.47
C SER A 1065 -135.60 -12.54 20.50
N GLN A 1066 -135.49 -13.56 19.63
CA GLN A 1066 -136.60 -14.01 18.76
C GLN A 1066 -137.79 -14.53 19.59
N LEU A 1067 -137.53 -15.34 20.62
CA LEU A 1067 -138.59 -15.88 21.49
C LEU A 1067 -139.30 -14.77 22.28
N LEU A 1068 -138.57 -13.76 22.74
CA LEU A 1068 -139.14 -12.55 23.36
C LEU A 1068 -139.99 -11.75 22.38
N SER A 1069 -139.57 -11.63 21.11
CA SER A 1069 -140.36 -10.97 20.06
C SER A 1069 -141.67 -11.73 19.79
N GLN A 1070 -141.63 -13.06 19.70
CA GLN A 1070 -142.82 -13.90 19.55
C GLN A 1070 -143.78 -13.76 20.75
N TYR A 1071 -143.25 -13.67 21.98
CA TYR A 1071 -144.04 -13.39 23.17
C TYR A 1071 -144.72 -12.02 23.14
N GLN A 1072 -144.04 -10.98 22.65
CA GLN A 1072 -144.61 -9.64 22.49
C GLN A 1072 -145.67 -9.60 21.40
N GLU A 1073 -145.48 -10.33 20.29
CA GLU A 1073 -146.45 -10.44 19.20
C GLU A 1073 -147.72 -11.18 19.65
N LEU A 1074 -147.59 -12.30 20.37
CA LEU A 1074 -148.74 -13.00 20.97
C LEU A 1074 -149.51 -12.11 21.96
N LEU A 1075 -148.78 -11.34 22.79
CA LEU A 1075 -149.37 -10.40 23.73
C LEU A 1075 -150.11 -9.27 23.01
N ALA A 1076 -149.57 -8.75 21.90
CA ALA A 1076 -150.22 -7.75 21.07
C ALA A 1076 -151.52 -8.29 20.44
N ILE A 1077 -151.51 -9.50 19.88
CA ILE A 1077 -152.70 -10.18 19.34
C ILE A 1077 -153.78 -10.31 20.43
N SER A 1078 -153.41 -10.81 21.62
CA SER A 1078 -154.35 -10.96 22.74
C SER A 1078 -154.94 -9.63 23.24
N LEU A 1079 -154.19 -8.53 23.15
CA LEU A 1079 -154.68 -7.19 23.45
C LEU A 1079 -155.60 -6.64 22.35
N GLU A 1080 -155.36 -6.99 21.08
CA GLU A 1080 -156.21 -6.59 19.95
C GLU A 1080 -157.55 -7.34 19.95
N ASP A 1081 -157.55 -8.65 20.20
CA ASP A 1081 -158.77 -9.44 20.43
C ASP A 1081 -159.62 -8.81 21.55
N LYS A 1082 -158.97 -8.40 22.65
CA LYS A 1082 -159.65 -7.77 23.79
C LYS A 1082 -160.26 -6.40 23.44
N LYS A 1083 -159.64 -5.61 22.54
CA LYS A 1083 -160.28 -4.41 21.98
C LYS A 1083 -161.50 -4.78 21.14
N HIS A 1084 -161.37 -5.79 20.27
CA HIS A 1084 -162.45 -6.27 19.40
C HIS A 1084 -163.71 -6.63 20.21
N PHE A 1085 -163.56 -7.37 21.31
CA PHE A 1085 -164.68 -7.69 22.20
C PHE A 1085 -165.37 -6.44 22.80
N HIS A 1086 -164.60 -5.42 23.22
CA HIS A 1086 -165.20 -4.15 23.69
C HIS A 1086 -165.86 -3.33 22.57
N GLU A 1087 -165.34 -3.39 21.34
CA GLU A 1087 -166.00 -2.74 20.20
C GLU A 1087 -167.32 -3.44 19.81
N GLU A 1088 -167.39 -4.76 19.92
CA GLU A 1088 -168.67 -5.49 19.79
C GLU A 1088 -169.65 -5.12 20.91
N GLU A 1089 -169.22 -5.15 22.17
CA GLU A 1089 -170.02 -4.75 23.35
C GLU A 1089 -170.61 -3.33 23.20
N LYS A 1090 -169.79 -2.39 22.70
CA LYS A 1090 -170.23 -1.04 22.35
C LYS A 1090 -171.28 -1.05 21.22
N ASN A 1091 -171.05 -1.80 20.15
CA ASN A 1091 -172.01 -1.93 19.05
C ASN A 1091 -173.36 -2.53 19.50
N TYR A 1092 -173.36 -3.49 20.43
CA TYR A 1092 -174.59 -4.04 21.01
C TYR A 1092 -175.32 -3.03 21.90
N THR A 1093 -174.60 -2.30 22.76
CA THR A 1093 -175.21 -1.28 23.63
C THR A 1093 -175.77 -0.08 22.83
N GLU A 1094 -175.12 0.35 21.73
CA GLU A 1094 -175.68 1.37 20.84
C GLU A 1094 -176.98 0.90 20.13
N ARG A 1095 -177.04 -0.37 19.70
CA ARG A 1095 -178.27 -0.97 19.13
C ARG A 1095 -179.43 -1.00 20.16
N VAL A 1096 -179.16 -1.31 21.43
CA VAL A 1096 -180.16 -1.27 22.50
C VAL A 1096 -180.69 0.15 22.73
N HIS A 1097 -179.84 1.18 22.68
CA HIS A 1097 -180.28 2.57 22.79
C HIS A 1097 -181.15 3.03 21.60
N SER A 1098 -180.84 2.54 20.40
CA SER A 1098 -181.68 2.78 19.21
C SER A 1098 -183.09 2.19 19.38
N LEU A 1099 -183.19 0.95 19.87
CA LEU A 1099 -184.48 0.29 20.13
C LEU A 1099 -185.31 1.00 21.21
N LYS A 1100 -184.68 1.48 22.30
CA LYS A 1100 -185.37 2.30 23.32
C LYS A 1100 -185.98 3.58 22.71
N ARG A 1101 -185.25 4.30 21.86
CA ARG A 1101 -185.75 5.50 21.15
C ARG A 1101 -186.85 5.22 20.12
N GLN A 1102 -186.94 3.98 19.61
CA GLN A 1102 -188.07 3.55 18.78
C GLN A 1102 -189.32 3.24 19.62
N LYS A 1103 -189.14 2.71 20.83
CA LYS A 1103 -190.23 2.46 21.80
C LYS A 1103 -190.90 3.75 22.27
N GLU A 1104 -190.13 4.76 22.69
CA GLU A 1104 -190.68 6.06 23.12
C GLU A 1104 -191.58 6.69 22.04
N LYS A 1105 -191.13 6.65 20.77
CA LYS A 1105 -191.86 7.16 19.61
C LYS A 1105 -193.07 6.32 19.17
N LEU A 1106 -193.30 5.16 19.78
CA LEU A 1106 -194.54 4.40 19.69
C LEU A 1106 -195.49 4.78 20.84
N GLU A 1107 -194.97 4.99 22.05
CA GLU A 1107 -195.77 5.32 23.23
C GLU A 1107 -196.38 6.73 23.16
N GLU A 1108 -195.64 7.74 22.68
CA GLU A 1108 -196.19 9.08 22.39
C GLU A 1108 -197.37 9.01 21.40
N LYS A 1109 -197.28 8.15 20.38
CA LYS A 1109 -198.31 8.02 19.34
C LYS A 1109 -199.57 7.28 19.76
N ILE A 1110 -199.54 6.56 20.88
CA ILE A 1110 -200.70 5.82 21.39
C ILE A 1110 -201.61 6.73 22.22
N MET A 1111 -201.07 7.67 23.00
CA MET A 1111 -201.87 8.47 23.94
C MET A 1111 -202.69 9.59 23.29
N GLU A 1112 -202.22 10.19 22.19
CA GLU A 1112 -202.89 11.35 21.59
C GLU A 1112 -204.07 10.97 20.66
N HIS A 1113 -204.13 9.72 20.19
CA HIS A 1113 -205.08 9.26 19.15
C HIS A 1113 -206.46 8.79 19.68
N TYR A 1114 -206.87 9.21 20.88
CA TYR A 1114 -208.21 8.90 21.43
C TYR A 1114 -209.19 10.09 21.46
N LYS A 1115 -208.80 11.28 20.97
CA LYS A 1115 -209.61 12.52 21.13
C LYS A 1115 -209.20 13.62 20.13
N LYS A 1116 -209.85 13.82 18.97
CA LYS A 1116 -211.07 13.24 18.36
C LYS A 1116 -210.99 13.34 16.82
N SER A 1117 -211.94 12.71 16.12
CA SER A 1117 -212.20 12.81 14.66
C SER A 1117 -211.25 12.00 13.76
N GLU A 1118 -211.68 11.70 12.54
CA GLU A 1118 -211.31 10.47 11.83
C GLU A 1118 -210.75 10.69 10.40
N THR A 1119 -209.67 9.97 10.06
CA THR A 1119 -209.17 9.60 8.71
C THR A 1119 -208.64 10.64 7.68
N THR A 1120 -207.60 10.20 6.93
CA THR A 1120 -207.19 10.54 5.54
C THR A 1120 -206.57 11.92 5.18
N VAL A 1121 -205.63 12.09 4.20
CA VAL A 1121 -204.58 11.21 3.60
C VAL A 1121 -203.61 11.98 2.64
N GLN A 1122 -202.36 11.49 2.40
CA GLN A 1122 -201.41 11.81 1.29
C GLN A 1122 -200.68 13.21 1.28
N LYS A 1123 -199.59 13.55 0.52
CA LYS A 1123 -198.94 13.04 -0.74
C LYS A 1123 -197.45 13.55 -0.98
N LYS A 1124 -196.53 12.69 -1.50
CA LYS A 1124 -195.39 12.92 -2.51
C LYS A 1124 -194.04 13.74 -2.28
N LYS A 1125 -192.87 13.04 -2.45
CA LYS A 1125 -191.65 13.25 -3.35
C LYS A 1125 -190.72 14.54 -3.28
N PRO A 1126 -189.52 14.66 -3.96
CA PRO A 1126 -188.35 13.75 -4.28
C PRO A 1126 -186.88 14.35 -4.40
N PHE A 1127 -185.84 13.50 -4.66
CA PHE A 1127 -184.65 13.65 -5.61
C PHE A 1127 -183.16 14.11 -5.25
N ALA A 1128 -182.16 13.37 -5.82
CA ALA A 1128 -180.79 13.70 -6.41
C ALA A 1128 -179.41 14.01 -5.67
N SER A 1129 -178.46 13.05 -5.73
CA SER A 1129 -177.02 13.00 -6.24
C SER A 1129 -175.80 13.93 -5.89
N SER A 1130 -174.61 13.29 -5.73
CA SER A 1130 -173.17 13.76 -5.88
C SER A 1130 -172.48 14.51 -4.70
N LEU A 1131 -171.14 14.69 -4.55
CA LEU A 1131 -169.92 14.56 -5.43
C LEU A 1131 -168.60 14.21 -4.62
N VAL A 1132 -167.38 14.29 -5.21
CA VAL A 1132 -166.07 13.69 -4.77
C VAL A 1132 -164.89 14.68 -4.57
N ARG A 1133 -163.91 14.40 -3.65
CA ARG A 1133 -162.42 14.72 -3.68
C ARG A 1133 -161.74 14.48 -2.28
N ARG A 1134 -160.41 14.43 -2.03
CA ARG A 1134 -159.11 14.04 -2.74
C ARG A 1134 -157.89 14.37 -1.80
N VAL A 1135 -156.65 13.97 -2.14
CA VAL A 1135 -155.29 14.45 -1.65
C VAL A 1135 -154.68 13.52 -0.55
N LYS A 1136 -153.37 13.16 -0.47
CA LYS A 1136 -152.06 13.87 -0.71
C LYS A 1136 -150.90 13.01 -1.31
N LYS A 1137 -149.70 13.62 -1.48
CA LYS A 1137 -148.41 13.13 -2.07
C LYS A 1137 -147.20 13.87 -1.40
N ALA A 1138 -145.90 13.51 -1.45
CA ALA A 1138 -145.11 12.26 -1.29
C ALA A 1138 -143.63 12.48 -1.76
N SER A 1139 -142.67 11.68 -1.25
CA SER A 1139 -141.31 11.36 -1.81
C SER A 1139 -140.14 12.36 -1.71
N SER A 1140 -138.93 11.87 -1.34
CA SER A 1140 -137.57 12.36 -1.71
C SER A 1140 -136.46 11.35 -1.28
N ASP A 1141 -135.21 11.52 -1.74
CA ASP A 1141 -134.18 10.44 -1.86
C ASP A 1141 -132.82 10.63 -1.12
N LEU A 1142 -132.01 9.54 -1.13
CA LEU A 1142 -130.53 9.43 -1.29
C LEU A 1142 -129.49 9.76 -0.18
N MET A 1143 -128.82 8.68 0.27
CA MET A 1143 -127.37 8.43 0.55
C MET A 1143 -126.35 9.48 1.11
N ASN A 1144 -125.61 9.00 2.12
CA ASN A 1144 -124.13 9.04 2.33
C ASN A 1144 -123.39 10.12 3.18
N LYS A 1145 -122.29 9.64 3.80
CA LYS A 1145 -121.12 10.29 4.43
C LYS A 1145 -121.16 10.76 5.91
N VAL A 1146 -119.93 10.88 6.46
CA VAL A 1146 -119.52 10.87 7.89
C VAL A 1146 -119.19 12.28 8.42
N PRO A 1147 -119.45 12.55 9.71
CA PRO A 1147 -118.51 13.26 10.61
C PRO A 1147 -118.27 12.45 11.91
N SER A 1148 -117.06 12.28 12.47
CA SER A 1148 -116.05 13.25 12.93
C SER A 1148 -116.44 14.03 14.21
N ARG A 1149 -115.87 13.67 15.39
CA ARG A 1149 -115.27 14.60 16.38
C ARG A 1149 -114.63 13.98 17.67
N ASN A 1150 -113.30 14.03 17.73
CA ASN A 1150 -112.49 14.82 18.69
C ASN A 1150 -112.70 14.75 20.24
N ARG A 1151 -111.78 14.07 20.95
CA ARG A 1151 -110.91 14.52 22.10
C ARG A 1151 -110.07 13.30 22.57
N ARG A 1152 -108.72 13.33 22.65
CA ARG A 1152 -107.84 13.87 23.72
C ARG A 1152 -108.21 13.35 25.13
N SER A 1153 -107.31 12.78 25.95
CA SER A 1153 -105.90 13.19 26.18
C SER A 1153 -105.04 12.15 26.95
N TRP A 1154 -103.87 11.73 26.39
CA TRP A 1154 -102.60 11.25 27.03
C TRP A 1154 -102.67 10.08 28.06
N VAL A 1155 -101.67 9.22 28.31
CA VAL A 1155 -100.18 9.30 28.28
C VAL A 1155 -99.54 8.04 27.62
N ASP A 1156 -98.24 8.12 27.34
CA ASP A 1156 -97.29 7.20 26.66
C ASP A 1156 -97.19 5.74 27.23
N ASP A 1157 -96.50 4.76 26.64
CA ASP A 1157 -95.51 4.75 25.53
C ASP A 1157 -95.46 3.35 24.83
N ALA A 1158 -95.24 3.27 23.50
CA ALA A 1158 -94.73 2.08 22.79
C ALA A 1158 -94.50 2.24 21.25
N ARG A 1159 -93.22 2.21 20.84
CA ARG A 1159 -92.64 1.52 19.65
C ARG A 1159 -92.91 1.95 18.17
N THR A 1160 -91.82 1.77 17.39
CA THR A 1160 -91.72 1.35 15.97
C THR A 1160 -91.92 2.34 14.78
N ASN A 1161 -90.78 2.81 14.26
CA ASN A 1161 -90.23 2.49 12.92
C ASN A 1161 -90.19 3.56 11.79
N SER A 1162 -89.06 3.53 11.05
CA SER A 1162 -88.78 3.95 9.67
C SER A 1162 -88.84 5.41 9.17
N GLN A 1163 -87.68 5.84 8.64
CA GLN A 1163 -87.42 6.49 7.33
C GLN A 1163 -87.34 8.04 7.15
N PHE A 1164 -86.19 8.47 6.56
CA PHE A 1164 -85.93 9.71 5.78
C PHE A 1164 -85.99 11.06 6.55
N VAL A 1165 -85.27 12.16 6.23
CA VAL A 1165 -84.60 12.67 5.00
C VAL A 1165 -83.34 13.53 5.36
N ILE A 1166 -82.23 13.47 4.56
CA ILE A 1166 -81.08 14.43 4.45
C ILE A 1166 -80.24 14.74 5.73
N GLY A 1167 -78.90 14.86 5.70
CA GLY A 1167 -77.91 14.61 4.63
C GLY A 1167 -76.55 15.31 4.86
N SER A 1168 -75.50 14.88 4.15
CA SER A 1168 -74.10 15.42 4.16
C SER A 1168 -73.31 15.21 5.47
N GLU A 1169 -71.97 15.10 5.53
CA GLU A 1169 -70.87 15.37 4.57
C GLU A 1169 -69.76 14.27 4.59
N SER A 1170 -68.79 14.40 3.67
CA SER A 1170 -67.40 13.88 3.74
C SER A 1170 -67.10 12.36 3.68
N GLY A 1171 -66.87 11.92 2.45
CA GLY A 1171 -66.19 10.70 1.95
C GLY A 1171 -65.01 10.05 2.71
N GLY A 1172 -64.71 8.83 2.28
CA GLY A 1172 -63.53 8.02 2.62
C GLY A 1172 -63.76 6.55 2.25
N ASN A 1173 -62.91 5.97 1.40
CA ASN A 1173 -63.01 4.55 1.00
C ASN A 1173 -62.60 3.63 2.15
N GLU A 1174 -63.25 2.47 2.27
CA GLU A 1174 -62.61 1.16 2.05
C GLU A 1174 -63.69 0.08 1.85
N SER A 1175 -63.34 -1.07 1.27
CA SER A 1175 -64.33 -2.06 0.81
C SER A 1175 -63.91 -3.51 1.05
N ASP A 1176 -64.82 -4.25 1.69
CA ASP A 1176 -65.23 -5.64 1.47
C ASP A 1176 -64.65 -6.37 0.21
N ASN A 1177 -64.44 -7.69 0.22
CA ASN A 1177 -64.93 -8.70 1.17
C ASN A 1177 -64.07 -9.98 1.19
N SER A 1178 -64.24 -10.80 2.23
CA SER A 1178 -63.90 -12.23 2.24
C SER A 1178 -65.19 -13.06 2.28
N ASN A 1179 -65.22 -14.27 1.71
CA ASN A 1179 -66.44 -15.10 1.73
C ASN A 1179 -66.24 -16.62 1.52
N GLU A 1180 -66.05 -17.34 2.62
CA GLU A 1180 -66.38 -18.76 2.84
C GLU A 1180 -66.96 -18.82 4.28
N GLU A 1181 -67.86 -19.70 4.72
CA GLU A 1181 -68.42 -20.96 4.20
C GLU A 1181 -69.79 -21.22 4.90
N PRO A 1182 -70.66 -22.17 4.45
CA PRO A 1182 -71.86 -22.55 5.20
C PRO A 1182 -72.00 -24.05 5.54
N LEU A 1183 -72.13 -24.37 6.84
CA LEU A 1183 -73.02 -25.40 7.45
C LEU A 1183 -72.83 -26.92 7.08
N SER A 1184 -73.08 -27.93 7.93
CA SER A 1184 -73.30 -28.08 9.39
C SER A 1184 -73.52 -29.59 9.74
N ILE A 1185 -73.37 -30.00 11.02
CA ILE A 1185 -73.94 -31.25 11.65
C ILE A 1185 -73.36 -32.62 11.15
N ALA A 1186 -73.48 -33.79 11.82
CA ALA A 1186 -73.17 -34.31 13.19
C ALA A 1186 -73.31 -35.89 13.13
N SER A 1187 -73.13 -36.79 14.13
CA SER A 1187 -72.89 -36.75 15.59
C SER A 1187 -72.20 -38.04 16.12
N ASP A 1188 -71.84 -38.03 17.42
CA ASP A 1188 -71.97 -39.11 18.44
C ASP A 1188 -71.20 -40.46 18.48
N THR A 1189 -70.16 -40.44 19.34
CA THR A 1189 -69.90 -41.35 20.49
C THR A 1189 -69.30 -42.77 20.35
N HIS A 1190 -68.46 -43.12 21.34
CA HIS A 1190 -67.82 -44.43 21.59
C HIS A 1190 -68.51 -45.21 22.72
N LEU A 1191 -68.25 -46.52 22.86
CA LEU A 1191 -67.96 -47.15 24.18
C LEU A 1191 -67.29 -48.56 24.11
N LEU A 1192 -66.05 -48.65 24.64
CA LEU A 1192 -65.36 -49.78 25.33
C LEU A 1192 -65.25 -51.22 24.76
N GLN A 1193 -64.32 -51.97 25.37
CA GLN A 1193 -63.84 -53.32 25.01
C GLN A 1193 -64.34 -54.43 25.98
N ARG A 1194 -64.38 -55.70 25.54
CA ARG A 1194 -63.45 -56.81 25.99
C ARG A 1194 -64.05 -58.24 26.00
N ASN A 1195 -63.60 -59.06 25.02
CA ASN A 1195 -63.38 -60.53 25.02
C ASN A 1195 -64.51 -61.59 25.20
N MET A 1196 -64.71 -62.36 24.11
CA MET A 1196 -64.82 -63.85 24.04
C MET A 1196 -66.11 -64.57 24.51
N PRO A 1197 -66.44 -65.81 24.02
CA PRO A 1197 -65.62 -66.75 23.22
C PRO A 1197 -66.18 -67.17 21.83
N LEU A 1198 -65.41 -68.03 21.13
CA LEU A 1198 -65.63 -68.51 19.75
C LEU A 1198 -66.79 -69.53 19.56
N ARG A 1199 -67.47 -69.45 18.39
CA ARG A 1199 -67.49 -70.56 17.40
C ARG A 1199 -67.94 -70.13 15.99
N GLN A 1200 -67.19 -70.59 14.96
CA GLN A 1200 -67.56 -70.95 13.57
C GLN A 1200 -68.75 -70.20 12.88
N SER A 1201 -68.62 -69.65 11.67
CA SER A 1201 -68.18 -70.33 10.43
C SER A 1201 -68.13 -69.38 9.21
N LEU A 1202 -67.63 -69.89 8.06
CA LEU A 1202 -67.65 -69.31 6.68
C LEU A 1202 -66.90 -67.96 6.50
N GLN A 1203 -65.79 -67.86 5.76
CA GLN A 1203 -65.42 -68.25 4.39
C GLN A 1203 -65.64 -67.12 3.37
N ARG A 1204 -64.68 -66.97 2.45
CA ARG A 1204 -64.35 -65.75 1.70
C ARG A 1204 -64.26 -66.10 0.22
N ASP A 1205 -64.70 -65.21 -0.66
CA ASP A 1205 -64.44 -65.24 -2.11
C ASP A 1205 -63.63 -64.01 -2.56
N LEU A 1206 -63.08 -64.08 -3.76
CA LEU A 1206 -62.12 -63.15 -4.40
C LEU A 1206 -62.53 -62.89 -5.86
N LEU A 1207 -61.67 -62.16 -6.61
CA LEU A 1207 -61.76 -61.73 -8.03
C LEU A 1207 -62.39 -60.32 -8.22
N ASP A 1208 -61.91 -59.47 -9.13
CA ASP A 1208 -60.72 -59.55 -10.02
C ASP A 1208 -60.21 -58.14 -10.40
N SER A 1209 -58.97 -58.02 -10.90
CA SER A 1209 -58.57 -57.19 -12.06
C SER A 1209 -57.05 -57.14 -12.25
N SER A 1210 -56.60 -57.23 -13.51
CA SER A 1210 -55.17 -57.32 -13.87
C SER A 1210 -54.82 -56.47 -15.11
N ILE A 1211 -53.64 -55.85 -15.08
CA ILE A 1211 -53.03 -55.04 -16.16
C ILE A 1211 -52.47 -55.94 -17.29
N GLN A 1212 -52.39 -55.43 -18.52
CA GLN A 1212 -51.40 -55.91 -19.51
C GLN A 1212 -50.62 -54.76 -20.19
N ARG A 1213 -49.34 -55.01 -20.46
CA ARG A 1213 -48.41 -54.18 -21.24
C ARG A 1213 -47.28 -55.09 -21.77
N GLY A 1214 -46.82 -54.86 -23.00
CA GLY A 1214 -45.51 -55.33 -23.48
C GLY A 1214 -45.54 -56.19 -24.75
N GLY A 1215 -44.46 -56.12 -25.53
CA GLY A 1215 -44.24 -56.90 -26.75
C GLY A 1215 -42.88 -57.64 -26.73
N THR A 1216 -42.49 -58.21 -27.87
CA THR A 1216 -41.30 -59.07 -28.02
C THR A 1216 -40.31 -58.55 -29.07
N VAL A 1217 -39.05 -59.03 -29.01
CA VAL A 1217 -37.90 -58.42 -29.72
C VAL A 1217 -36.93 -59.49 -30.24
N ARG A 1218 -36.51 -59.45 -31.52
CA ARG A 1218 -35.09 -59.43 -31.99
C ARG A 1218 -34.89 -59.72 -33.48
N SER A 1219 -33.73 -59.25 -33.98
CA SER A 1219 -33.02 -59.63 -35.22
C SER A 1219 -33.74 -59.27 -36.53
N SER A 1220 -33.27 -58.30 -37.32
CA SER A 1220 -31.97 -58.33 -38.02
C SER A 1220 -31.67 -56.99 -38.69
N LEU A 1221 -30.41 -56.68 -39.03
CA LEU A 1221 -30.04 -55.99 -40.28
C LEU A 1221 -28.52 -56.00 -40.53
N GLN A 1222 -28.13 -56.13 -41.79
CA GLN A 1222 -26.76 -56.06 -42.28
C GLN A 1222 -26.73 -55.19 -43.55
N ALA A 1223 -25.89 -54.16 -43.56
CA ALA A 1223 -25.51 -53.32 -44.72
C ALA A 1223 -26.61 -52.64 -45.55
N GLN A 1224 -26.50 -51.30 -45.71
CA GLN A 1224 -26.25 -50.70 -47.02
C GLN A 1224 -25.72 -49.25 -46.88
N LYS A 1225 -25.22 -48.68 -47.99
CA LYS A 1225 -24.56 -47.35 -48.06
C LYS A 1225 -25.50 -46.26 -48.60
N PRO A 1226 -25.27 -44.97 -48.27
CA PRO A 1226 -25.96 -43.86 -48.91
C PRO A 1226 -25.45 -43.60 -50.35
N PRO A 1227 -26.22 -42.86 -51.18
CA PRO A 1227 -25.84 -42.54 -52.56
C PRO A 1227 -24.91 -41.31 -52.68
N TRP A 1228 -23.97 -41.41 -53.62
CA TRP A 1228 -23.33 -40.41 -54.51
C TRP A 1228 -23.52 -38.89 -54.22
N ASN A 1229 -22.52 -38.02 -54.42
CA ASN A 1229 -21.54 -38.07 -55.51
C ASN A 1229 -20.22 -37.25 -55.29
N ARG A 1230 -19.21 -37.67 -56.05
CA ARG A 1230 -17.86 -37.13 -56.38
C ARG A 1230 -17.50 -35.64 -56.20
N ARG A 1231 -16.20 -35.48 -55.92
CA ARG A 1231 -15.26 -34.35 -56.19
C ARG A 1231 -15.41 -33.10 -55.32
N MET A 1232 -14.32 -32.39 -54.99
CA MET A 1232 -12.90 -32.60 -55.38
C MET A 1232 -12.01 -32.78 -54.15
#